data_AF-A0A7J8D5Y8-F1
#
_entry.id   AF-A0A7J8D5Y8-F1
#
_cell.length_a   1.000
_cell.length_b   1.000
_cell.length_c   1.000
_cell.angle_alpha   90.00
_cell.angle_beta   90.00
_cell.angle_gamma   90.00
#
_symmetry.space_group_name_H-M   'P 1'
#
loop_
_entity.id
_entity.type
_entity.pdbx_description
1 polymer ?
#
loop_
_entity_poly.entity_id
_entity_poly.type
_entity_poly.pdbx_seq_one_letter_code
_entity_poly.pdbx_strand_id
1 'polypeptide(L)'
;MCRSALAFFTAVFVCLQNCRPGPAPFLRAAWVFSVVFGLGQSENNRCASSNAASCTRCLALGPECGWCAQEDFISGGSRSERCDIVSNLISKGCSTDSIEYPSVHVIPSENEINTQVTPGEVLIQLRPGAEANFMLKIHPLKKYPVDLYYLVDVSASMHNNIEKLNSVGNDLSKKMSFFSRDFRLGFGSYVDKTVSPYISIHPERIHNQCSDYNLDCMPPHGYIHVLSLTENITEFEKAVHRQKISGNIDTPEGGFDAMLQAAVCESHIGWRKEAKRLLLVMTDQTSHLALDSKLAGIVVPNDGNCHLKNNVYVRSTSMEHPSLGQLSKKLIDNNINVIFAVQGKQFHWYKDLLPLLPGTIAGEIESKAANLNNLVVEAYQKLISEVKVQVENQVKGIYLNITAICPNGTRKLGTDGCGNVTSNDEVLFNVTVTMRKCDVTGGKSYAIIKPIGFNETTKIHIHRNCSCQCDDSRGPKRKCIDENFLDSKCFQCDENKCHFDEDQFPSESCKSHKDQPVCSGRGVCICGKCLCHKIKLGKVYGKYCEKDDFSCPYHHGNLCAGHGECEAGRCQCFSGWEGDRCQCPSTSAQHCINPKGQVCSGRGTCVCGRCECTDPRSIGRFCEHCPTCHTACNENWYVFPDSKHT
;
A
#
# COMPACT_ATOMS: atom_id res chain seq x y z
N MET A 1 -22.06 16.73 -49.12
CA MET A 1 -23.54 16.66 -49.07
C MET A 1 -23.96 15.24 -49.41
N CYS A 2 -24.99 14.69 -48.75
CA CYS A 2 -25.38 13.26 -48.74
C CYS A 2 -24.29 12.31 -48.19
N ARG A 3 -24.51 11.34 -47.27
CA ARG A 3 -25.60 10.44 -46.81
C ARG A 3 -25.56 9.02 -47.40
N SER A 4 -25.79 8.06 -46.49
CA SER A 4 -25.99 6.61 -46.65
C SER A 4 -24.73 5.77 -46.99
N ALA A 5 -24.44 4.56 -46.49
CA ALA A 5 -24.80 3.72 -45.30
C ALA A 5 -25.05 2.23 -45.69
N LEU A 6 -24.89 1.32 -44.71
CA LEU A 6 -25.27 -0.11 -44.65
C LEU A 6 -24.33 -1.21 -45.21
N ALA A 7 -23.79 -2.04 -44.29
CA ALA A 7 -23.69 -3.52 -44.33
C ALA A 7 -23.43 -4.01 -42.87
N PHE A 8 -24.22 -4.88 -42.22
CA PHE A 8 -24.49 -6.33 -42.39
C PHE A 8 -23.29 -7.24 -42.02
N PHE A 9 -23.44 -8.42 -41.37
CA PHE A 9 -24.60 -9.19 -40.85
C PHE A 9 -24.53 -9.31 -39.29
N THR A 10 -25.14 -10.21 -38.48
CA THR A 10 -25.99 -11.45 -38.57
C THR A 10 -26.77 -11.53 -37.22
N ALA A 11 -28.02 -11.97 -37.01
CA ALA A 11 -28.92 -13.04 -37.49
C ALA A 11 -29.03 -14.28 -36.56
N VAL A 12 -30.21 -14.47 -35.93
CA VAL A 12 -30.94 -15.75 -35.69
C VAL A 12 -32.45 -15.41 -35.80
N PHE A 13 -33.31 -16.39 -36.10
CA PHE A 13 -34.67 -16.19 -36.64
C PHE A 13 -35.73 -17.09 -35.94
N VAL A 14 -36.99 -16.94 -36.37
CA VAL A 14 -38.17 -17.84 -36.19
C VAL A 14 -39.11 -17.58 -35.00
N CYS A 15 -40.35 -17.20 -35.35
CA CYS A 15 -41.59 -17.42 -34.60
C CYS A 15 -42.44 -18.48 -35.33
N LEU A 16 -43.50 -19.00 -34.70
CA LEU A 16 -44.83 -19.39 -35.26
C LEU A 16 -45.66 -20.04 -34.13
N GLN A 17 -46.67 -19.35 -33.59
CA GLN A 17 -48.11 -19.38 -33.96
C GLN A 17 -48.91 -20.61 -33.49
N ASN A 18 -49.91 -20.37 -32.64
CA ASN A 18 -51.29 -20.86 -32.84
C ASN A 18 -52.33 -20.10 -31.97
N CYS A 19 -53.63 -20.30 -32.28
CA CYS A 19 -54.86 -19.87 -31.57
C CYS A 19 -55.56 -18.55 -31.98
N ARG A 20 -56.90 -18.65 -32.10
CA ARG A 20 -57.99 -17.68 -32.40
C ARG A 20 -59.34 -18.42 -32.18
N PRO A 21 -60.53 -17.77 -32.14
CA PRO A 21 -60.84 -16.36 -31.85
C PRO A 21 -62.11 -16.09 -30.96
N GLY A 22 -62.12 -14.95 -30.22
CA GLY A 22 -63.33 -14.20 -29.81
C GLY A 22 -64.17 -14.73 -28.62
N PRO A 23 -65.22 -13.99 -28.16
CA PRO A 23 -65.67 -12.64 -28.56
C PRO A 23 -65.55 -11.57 -27.42
N ALA A 24 -66.08 -10.37 -27.66
CA ALA A 24 -66.17 -9.21 -26.72
C ALA A 24 -67.62 -9.06 -26.18
N PRO A 25 -68.03 -8.02 -25.38
CA PRO A 25 -67.31 -6.84 -24.85
C PRO A 25 -67.58 -6.48 -23.36
N PHE A 26 -66.98 -5.39 -22.85
CA PHE A 26 -67.61 -4.26 -22.10
C PHE A 26 -66.59 -3.42 -21.28
N LEU A 27 -66.83 -2.10 -21.17
CA LEU A 27 -66.48 -1.15 -20.08
C LEU A 27 -65.08 -1.26 -19.39
N ARG A 28 -64.20 -0.24 -19.38
CA ARG A 28 -64.41 1.22 -19.26
C ARG A 28 -63.19 2.01 -19.80
N ALA A 29 -63.39 3.30 -20.06
CA ALA A 29 -62.30 4.23 -20.40
C ALA A 29 -61.74 4.95 -19.16
N ALA A 30 -60.42 5.14 -19.13
CA ALA A 30 -59.71 6.06 -18.22
C ALA A 30 -58.34 6.45 -18.82
N TRP A 31 -58.34 7.32 -19.85
CA TRP A 31 -57.11 7.97 -20.30
C TRP A 31 -56.72 9.05 -19.27
N VAL A 32 -55.53 8.95 -18.69
CA VAL A 32 -54.92 10.03 -17.91
C VAL A 32 -53.68 10.50 -18.66
N PHE A 33 -53.75 11.73 -19.19
CA PHE A 33 -52.59 12.43 -19.73
C PHE A 33 -51.65 12.83 -18.58
N SER A 34 -50.36 12.49 -18.71
CA SER A 34 -49.27 13.21 -18.04
C SER A 34 -47.96 12.99 -18.80
N VAL A 35 -47.64 13.94 -19.68
CA VAL A 35 -46.29 14.16 -20.22
C VAL A 35 -45.77 15.44 -19.57
N VAL A 36 -44.45 15.54 -19.41
CA VAL A 36 -43.73 16.64 -18.72
C VAL A 36 -43.92 16.65 -17.19
N PHE A 37 -42.95 16.08 -16.47
CA PHE A 37 -42.00 16.86 -15.69
C PHE A 37 -40.88 15.94 -15.17
N GLY A 38 -39.86 15.73 -16.00
CA GLY A 38 -38.61 15.13 -15.54
C GLY A 38 -37.84 16.13 -14.70
N LEU A 39 -37.99 16.06 -13.37
CA LEU A 39 -37.20 16.85 -12.43
C LEU A 39 -35.73 16.41 -12.50
N GLY A 40 -34.95 17.12 -13.31
CA GLY A 40 -33.49 17.08 -13.21
C GLY A 40 -33.10 17.54 -11.81
N GLN A 41 -32.52 16.65 -11.00
CA GLN A 41 -31.97 17.02 -9.71
C GLN A 41 -30.79 17.96 -9.97
N SER A 42 -30.91 19.22 -9.53
CA SER A 42 -29.76 20.11 -9.47
C SER A 42 -28.74 19.50 -8.53
N GLU A 43 -27.52 19.27 -9.02
CA GLU A 43 -26.40 19.04 -8.12
C GLU A 43 -26.28 20.24 -7.18
N ASN A 44 -26.12 19.98 -5.88
CA ASN A 44 -26.03 21.03 -4.88
C ASN A 44 -24.62 21.67 -4.96
N ASN A 45 -24.54 22.83 -5.59
CA ASN A 45 -23.30 23.56 -5.79
C ASN A 45 -22.62 23.93 -4.44
N ARG A 46 -21.65 23.11 -4.04
CA ARG A 46 -20.86 23.28 -2.81
C ARG A 46 -19.90 24.46 -2.86
N CYS A 47 -19.47 24.90 -4.05
CA CYS A 47 -18.61 26.08 -4.19
C CYS A 47 -19.37 27.33 -3.71
N ALA A 48 -20.54 27.59 -4.30
CA ALA A 48 -21.37 28.75 -3.97
C ALA A 48 -22.00 28.68 -2.56
N SER A 49 -22.46 27.51 -2.12
CA SER A 49 -23.14 27.38 -0.81
C SER A 49 -22.19 27.44 0.40
N SER A 50 -20.89 27.26 0.20
CA SER A 50 -19.85 27.30 1.25
C SER A 50 -19.70 28.64 1.98
N ASN A 51 -20.11 29.74 1.35
CA ASN A 51 -19.75 31.11 1.73
C ASN A 51 -18.23 31.38 1.89
N ALA A 52 -17.37 30.69 1.14
CA ALA A 52 -15.93 30.95 1.14
C ALA A 52 -15.62 32.39 0.68
N ALA A 53 -15.01 33.19 1.58
CA ALA A 53 -14.73 34.61 1.36
C ALA A 53 -13.27 34.93 0.96
N SER A 54 -12.44 33.89 0.79
CA SER A 54 -11.03 33.99 0.38
C SER A 54 -10.71 32.92 -0.68
N CYS A 55 -9.76 33.22 -1.58
CA CYS A 55 -9.38 32.35 -2.68
C CYS A 55 -8.88 30.97 -2.19
N THR A 56 -7.97 30.98 -1.21
CA THR A 56 -7.41 29.77 -0.57
C THR A 56 -8.49 28.88 0.03
N ARG A 57 -9.52 29.47 0.67
CA ARG A 57 -10.64 28.68 1.22
C ARG A 57 -11.55 28.14 0.14
N CYS A 58 -11.76 28.88 -0.96
CA CYS A 58 -12.58 28.44 -2.09
C CYS A 58 -11.97 27.21 -2.81
N LEU A 59 -10.68 27.27 -3.15
CA LEU A 59 -9.99 26.18 -3.84
C LEU A 59 -9.86 24.91 -3.00
N ALA A 60 -9.98 25.02 -1.67
CA ALA A 60 -9.98 23.89 -0.75
C ALA A 60 -11.34 23.14 -0.66
N LEU A 61 -12.41 23.63 -1.29
CA LEU A 61 -13.74 23.00 -1.26
C LEU A 61 -13.89 21.81 -2.22
N GLY A 62 -13.19 21.84 -3.34
CA GLY A 62 -13.30 20.84 -4.40
C GLY A 62 -12.47 21.15 -5.65
N PRO A 63 -12.21 20.14 -6.50
CA PRO A 63 -11.49 20.31 -7.76
C PRO A 63 -12.25 21.17 -8.78
N GLU A 64 -13.58 21.28 -8.69
CA GLU A 64 -14.43 22.02 -9.63
C GLU A 64 -14.56 23.52 -9.32
N CYS A 65 -14.23 23.94 -8.10
CA CYS A 65 -14.35 25.33 -7.67
C CYS A 65 -13.21 26.19 -8.24
N GLY A 66 -13.53 27.43 -8.63
CA GLY A 66 -12.58 28.48 -8.97
C GLY A 66 -12.91 29.78 -8.23
N TRP A 67 -11.99 30.74 -8.29
CA TRP A 67 -12.17 32.04 -7.63
C TRP A 67 -12.01 33.22 -8.61
N CYS A 68 -12.99 34.11 -8.70
CA CYS A 68 -12.89 35.29 -9.54
C CYS A 68 -12.12 36.43 -8.85
N ALA A 69 -10.95 36.78 -9.36
CA ALA A 69 -10.06 37.85 -8.88
C ALA A 69 -10.26 39.22 -9.58
N GLN A 70 -11.19 39.32 -10.55
CA GLN A 70 -11.53 40.56 -11.27
C GLN A 70 -12.24 41.55 -10.33
N GLU A 71 -11.77 42.79 -10.23
CA GLU A 71 -12.30 43.76 -9.26
C GLU A 71 -13.81 44.06 -9.48
N ASP A 72 -14.21 44.36 -10.71
CA ASP A 72 -15.57 44.80 -11.10
C ASP A 72 -16.65 43.70 -11.08
N PHE A 73 -16.28 42.43 -10.83
CA PHE A 73 -17.20 41.29 -10.81
C PHE A 73 -18.31 41.39 -9.74
N ILE A 74 -18.09 42.10 -8.63
CA ILE A 74 -19.13 42.33 -7.60
C ILE A 74 -19.70 43.74 -7.73
N SER A 75 -20.74 43.88 -8.57
CA SER A 75 -21.59 45.08 -8.61
C SER A 75 -22.77 44.98 -7.63
N GLY A 76 -22.48 44.79 -6.33
CA GLY A 76 -23.47 44.81 -5.23
C GLY A 76 -23.73 43.49 -4.49
N GLY A 77 -23.12 42.38 -4.91
CA GLY A 77 -23.25 41.07 -4.26
C GLY A 77 -22.37 40.84 -3.02
N SER A 78 -22.47 39.64 -2.44
CA SER A 78 -21.64 39.15 -1.33
C SER A 78 -20.21 38.79 -1.77
N ARG A 79 -19.22 38.97 -0.89
CA ARG A 79 -17.83 38.52 -1.11
C ARG A 79 -17.73 37.03 -1.46
N SER A 80 -18.68 36.19 -1.00
CA SER A 80 -18.73 34.76 -1.29
C SER A 80 -19.07 34.41 -2.75
N GLU A 81 -19.68 35.32 -3.51
CA GLU A 81 -20.09 35.06 -4.91
C GLU A 81 -18.91 34.95 -5.88
N ARG A 82 -17.69 35.34 -5.44
CA ARG A 82 -16.43 35.08 -6.16
C ARG A 82 -16.03 33.61 -6.17
N CYS A 83 -16.57 32.79 -5.26
CA CYS A 83 -16.34 31.35 -5.22
C CYS A 83 -17.51 30.61 -5.90
N ASP A 84 -17.25 29.97 -7.03
CA ASP A 84 -18.25 29.18 -7.76
C ASP A 84 -17.55 28.11 -8.62
N ILE A 85 -18.33 27.26 -9.29
CA ILE A 85 -17.85 26.38 -10.36
C ILE A 85 -17.37 27.27 -11.52
N VAL A 86 -16.27 26.92 -12.17
CA VAL A 86 -15.65 27.74 -13.24
C VAL A 86 -16.63 28.16 -14.34
N SER A 87 -17.52 27.25 -14.77
CA SER A 87 -18.59 27.53 -15.75
C SER A 87 -19.57 28.62 -15.30
N ASN A 88 -19.85 28.70 -14.00
CA ASN A 88 -20.74 29.70 -13.41
C ASN A 88 -20.03 31.05 -13.27
N LEU A 89 -18.72 31.08 -12.98
CA LEU A 89 -17.96 32.34 -13.00
C LEU A 89 -17.91 32.95 -14.41
N ILE A 90 -17.73 32.11 -15.43
CA ILE A 90 -17.73 32.55 -16.84
C ILE A 90 -19.13 33.06 -17.24
N SER A 91 -20.21 32.34 -16.90
CA SER A 91 -21.59 32.77 -17.25
C SER A 91 -22.05 34.01 -16.46
N LYS A 92 -21.48 34.26 -15.28
CA LYS A 92 -21.62 35.52 -14.52
C LYS A 92 -20.73 36.66 -15.05
N GLY A 93 -19.89 36.43 -16.06
CA GLY A 93 -19.07 37.46 -16.71
C GLY A 93 -17.67 37.69 -16.12
N CYS A 94 -17.14 36.76 -15.32
CA CYS A 94 -15.72 36.81 -14.93
C CYS A 94 -14.83 36.48 -16.14
N SER A 95 -13.84 37.34 -16.43
CA SER A 95 -12.82 37.09 -17.44
C SER A 95 -12.01 35.84 -17.10
N THR A 96 -11.76 34.97 -18.10
CA THR A 96 -10.97 33.73 -17.93
C THR A 96 -9.60 33.98 -17.31
N ASP A 97 -8.96 35.08 -17.70
CA ASP A 97 -7.61 35.45 -17.23
C ASP A 97 -7.63 35.99 -15.79
N SER A 98 -8.82 36.12 -15.20
CA SER A 98 -9.05 36.55 -13.82
C SER A 98 -9.73 35.47 -12.96
N ILE A 99 -9.88 34.25 -13.47
CA ILE A 99 -10.32 33.09 -12.69
C ILE A 99 -9.08 32.36 -12.16
N GLU A 100 -8.84 32.47 -10.86
CA GLU A 100 -7.89 31.63 -10.15
C GLU A 100 -8.45 30.21 -10.10
N TYR A 101 -7.91 29.35 -10.97
CA TYR A 101 -8.19 27.93 -11.01
C TYR A 101 -6.88 27.17 -11.32
N PRO A 102 -6.15 26.71 -10.29
CA PRO A 102 -4.95 25.92 -10.51
C PRO A 102 -5.31 24.60 -11.22
N SER A 103 -4.76 24.42 -12.41
CA SER A 103 -4.87 23.19 -13.18
C SER A 103 -4.01 22.08 -12.57
N VAL A 104 -4.49 20.84 -12.66
CA VAL A 104 -3.66 19.65 -12.41
C VAL A 104 -2.83 19.38 -13.66
N HIS A 105 -1.52 19.34 -13.50
CA HIS A 105 -0.59 19.02 -14.59
C HIS A 105 0.20 17.77 -14.27
N VAL A 106 0.30 16.89 -15.27
CA VAL A 106 1.13 15.68 -15.26
C VAL A 106 2.08 15.81 -16.43
N ILE A 107 3.37 15.92 -16.14
CA ILE A 107 4.44 16.13 -17.11
C ILE A 107 5.42 14.97 -16.95
N PRO A 108 5.30 13.89 -17.76
CA PRO A 108 6.35 12.88 -17.84
C PRO A 108 7.61 13.49 -18.46
N SER A 109 8.78 13.02 -18.04
CA SER A 109 10.06 13.44 -18.63
C SER A 109 10.26 12.77 -19.99
N GLU A 110 10.55 13.56 -21.03
CA GLU A 110 10.89 13.07 -22.37
C GLU A 110 12.30 12.47 -22.46
N ASN A 111 13.14 12.64 -21.43
CA ASN A 111 14.48 12.04 -21.36
C ASN A 111 14.38 10.56 -20.94
N GLU A 112 14.08 9.69 -21.90
CA GLU A 112 14.06 8.23 -21.73
C GLU A 112 15.47 7.63 -21.55
N ILE A 113 16.00 7.76 -20.33
CA ILE A 113 17.21 7.06 -19.87
C ILE A 113 16.89 5.58 -19.52
N ASN A 114 15.64 5.32 -19.15
CA ASN A 114 15.11 3.99 -18.83
C ASN A 114 14.71 3.24 -20.11
N THR A 115 14.94 1.92 -20.15
CA THR A 115 14.67 1.04 -21.30
C THR A 115 13.53 0.04 -21.06
N GLN A 116 13.16 -0.18 -19.80
CA GLN A 116 12.15 -1.13 -19.35
C GLN A 116 11.03 -0.45 -18.56
N VAL A 117 11.28 0.70 -17.92
CA VAL A 117 10.36 1.35 -16.97
C VAL A 117 10.11 2.81 -17.36
N THR A 118 9.03 3.06 -18.09
CA THR A 118 8.73 4.38 -18.70
C THR A 118 7.42 4.95 -18.16
N PRO A 119 7.34 6.23 -17.76
CA PRO A 119 8.43 7.21 -17.68
C PRO A 119 9.35 6.99 -16.48
N GLY A 120 10.63 7.39 -16.61
CA GLY A 120 11.59 7.33 -15.50
C GLY A 120 11.41 8.45 -14.46
N GLU A 121 10.93 9.62 -14.88
CA GLU A 121 10.57 10.73 -13.99
C GLU A 121 9.25 11.38 -14.42
N VAL A 122 8.43 11.78 -13.45
CA VAL A 122 7.16 12.48 -13.65
C VAL A 122 7.07 13.67 -12.70
N LEU A 123 6.78 14.85 -13.23
CA LEU A 123 6.39 16.02 -12.44
C LEU A 123 4.86 16.09 -12.39
N ILE A 124 4.30 16.11 -11.19
CA ILE A 124 2.87 16.28 -10.94
C ILE A 124 2.64 17.55 -10.12
N GLN A 125 1.75 18.41 -10.62
CA GLN A 125 1.23 19.56 -9.87
C GLN A 125 -0.19 19.23 -9.36
N LEU A 126 -0.37 19.20 -8.04
CA LEU A 126 -1.63 18.87 -7.37
C LEU A 126 -2.19 20.02 -6.54
N ARG A 127 -3.52 20.10 -6.49
CA ARG A 127 -4.32 20.97 -5.60
C ARG A 127 -5.19 20.10 -4.67
N PRO A 128 -5.74 20.63 -3.55
CA PRO A 128 -6.66 19.91 -2.70
C PRO A 128 -7.87 19.35 -3.45
N GLY A 129 -8.30 18.15 -3.08
CA GLY A 129 -9.48 17.47 -3.61
C GLY A 129 -9.34 16.96 -5.06
N ALA A 130 -8.21 17.22 -5.73
CA ALA A 130 -7.98 16.79 -7.10
C ALA A 130 -7.14 15.52 -7.19
N GLU A 131 -7.32 14.80 -8.31
CA GLU A 131 -6.60 13.58 -8.65
C GLU A 131 -5.78 13.80 -9.93
N ALA A 132 -4.53 13.35 -9.92
CA ALA A 132 -3.70 13.22 -11.11
C ALA A 132 -3.58 11.74 -11.46
N ASN A 133 -3.59 11.38 -12.73
CA ASN A 133 -3.31 10.02 -13.18
C ASN A 133 -2.20 10.00 -14.23
N PHE A 134 -1.39 8.94 -14.24
CA PHE A 134 -0.42 8.67 -15.29
C PHE A 134 -0.27 7.16 -15.54
N MET A 135 0.15 6.81 -16.74
CA MET A 135 0.43 5.43 -17.13
C MET A 135 1.92 5.14 -16.96
N LEU A 136 2.23 4.18 -16.10
CA LEU A 136 3.54 3.56 -15.98
C LEU A 136 3.57 2.29 -16.86
N LYS A 137 4.55 2.23 -17.76
CA LYS A 137 4.80 1.14 -18.70
C LYS A 137 5.98 0.31 -18.20
N ILE A 138 5.83 -1.02 -18.19
CA ILE A 138 6.90 -1.96 -17.83
C ILE A 138 7.04 -3.05 -18.90
N HIS A 139 8.22 -3.15 -19.51
CA HIS A 139 8.54 -4.11 -20.56
C HIS A 139 9.68 -5.06 -20.13
N PRO A 140 9.43 -6.37 -19.94
CA PRO A 140 10.46 -7.34 -19.55
C PRO A 140 11.41 -7.70 -20.70
N LEU A 141 12.72 -7.76 -20.43
CA LEU A 141 13.72 -8.16 -21.43
C LEU A 141 13.72 -9.67 -21.68
N LYS A 142 13.98 -10.05 -22.95
CA LYS A 142 14.03 -11.45 -23.41
C LYS A 142 15.15 -12.29 -22.78
N LYS A 143 16.25 -11.66 -22.40
CA LYS A 143 17.35 -12.24 -21.62
C LYS A 143 17.94 -11.17 -20.71
N TYR A 144 18.11 -11.50 -19.44
CA TYR A 144 18.84 -10.70 -18.46
C TYR A 144 20.21 -11.33 -18.18
N PRO A 145 21.25 -10.56 -17.83
CA PRO A 145 22.36 -11.09 -17.04
C PRO A 145 21.81 -11.65 -15.72
N VAL A 146 22.40 -12.73 -15.21
CA VAL A 146 21.94 -13.38 -13.98
C VAL A 146 23.12 -13.62 -13.04
N ASP A 147 22.97 -13.17 -11.80
CA ASP A 147 23.90 -13.45 -10.72
C ASP A 147 23.22 -14.43 -9.76
N LEU A 148 23.81 -15.62 -9.55
CA LEU A 148 23.30 -16.64 -8.63
C LEU A 148 24.31 -16.86 -7.50
N TYR A 149 23.93 -16.46 -6.29
CA TYR A 149 24.70 -16.70 -5.09
C TYR A 149 24.13 -17.89 -4.31
N TYR A 150 24.91 -18.95 -4.20
CA TYR A 150 24.62 -20.10 -3.34
C TYR A 150 24.95 -19.73 -1.89
N LEU A 151 23.94 -19.78 -1.03
CA LEU A 151 24.08 -19.61 0.41
C LEU A 151 23.64 -20.92 1.07
N VAL A 152 24.62 -21.70 1.55
CA VAL A 152 24.41 -23.10 1.90
C VAL A 152 24.72 -23.34 3.37
N ASP A 153 23.75 -23.92 4.05
CA ASP A 153 23.87 -24.54 5.36
C ASP A 153 24.93 -25.65 5.31
N VAL A 154 25.96 -25.54 6.15
CA VAL A 154 27.04 -26.53 6.27
C VAL A 154 27.03 -27.28 7.61
N SER A 155 25.88 -27.35 8.28
CA SER A 155 25.64 -28.28 9.38
C SER A 155 25.90 -29.75 8.98
N ALA A 156 26.03 -30.62 9.99
CA ALA A 156 26.37 -32.03 9.76
C ALA A 156 25.27 -32.81 9.02
N SER A 157 23.99 -32.42 9.12
CA SER A 157 22.88 -33.04 8.37
C SER A 157 23.00 -32.82 6.86
N MET A 158 23.48 -31.64 6.44
CA MET A 158 23.62 -31.24 5.04
C MET A 158 24.77 -31.92 4.29
N HIS A 159 25.59 -32.75 4.95
CA HIS A 159 26.74 -33.46 4.37
C HIS A 159 26.46 -34.09 2.98
N ASN A 160 25.41 -34.91 2.88
CA ASN A 160 25.01 -35.61 1.66
C ASN A 160 24.64 -34.67 0.49
N ASN A 161 24.19 -33.46 0.80
CA ASN A 161 23.78 -32.46 -0.19
C ASN A 161 25.00 -31.65 -0.67
N ILE A 162 25.94 -31.34 0.23
CA ILE A 162 27.19 -30.63 -0.08
C ILE A 162 28.09 -31.45 -1.02
N GLU A 163 28.25 -32.76 -0.79
CA GLU A 163 29.04 -33.62 -1.68
C GLU A 163 28.54 -33.54 -3.13
N LYS A 164 27.22 -33.66 -3.30
CA LYS A 164 26.57 -33.71 -4.61
C LYS A 164 26.52 -32.35 -5.31
N LEU A 165 26.55 -31.25 -4.53
CA LEU A 165 26.43 -29.86 -5.00
C LEU A 165 27.41 -29.50 -6.11
N ASN A 166 28.64 -30.02 -6.08
CA ASN A 166 29.66 -29.83 -7.12
C ASN A 166 29.12 -30.15 -8.52
N SER A 167 28.59 -31.36 -8.71
CA SER A 167 28.01 -31.79 -9.99
C SER A 167 26.72 -31.04 -10.35
N VAL A 168 25.93 -30.68 -9.33
CA VAL A 168 24.65 -30.00 -9.50
C VAL A 168 24.87 -28.56 -10.00
N GLY A 169 25.83 -27.81 -9.46
CA GLY A 169 26.15 -26.44 -9.90
C GLY A 169 26.64 -26.35 -11.34
N ASN A 170 27.49 -27.29 -11.79
CA ASN A 170 27.93 -27.36 -13.18
C ASN A 170 26.75 -27.61 -14.14
N ASP A 171 25.87 -28.57 -13.82
CA ASP A 171 24.68 -28.84 -14.62
C ASP A 171 23.63 -27.72 -14.56
N LEU A 172 23.56 -26.94 -13.46
CA LEU A 172 22.76 -25.71 -13.42
C LEU A 172 23.32 -24.66 -14.36
N SER A 173 24.63 -24.43 -14.36
CA SER A 173 25.28 -23.46 -15.25
C SER A 173 25.01 -23.80 -16.73
N LYS A 174 25.05 -25.09 -17.09
CA LYS A 174 24.63 -25.57 -18.42
C LYS A 174 23.17 -25.21 -18.71
N LYS A 175 22.23 -25.52 -17.81
CA LYS A 175 20.81 -25.16 -17.98
C LYS A 175 20.55 -23.65 -18.07
N MET A 176 21.22 -22.85 -17.23
CA MET A 176 21.04 -21.40 -17.19
C MET A 176 21.56 -20.70 -18.46
N SER A 177 22.53 -21.29 -19.18
CA SER A 177 22.98 -20.79 -20.50
C SER A 177 21.88 -20.77 -21.58
N PHE A 178 20.81 -21.56 -21.42
CA PHE A 178 19.64 -21.50 -22.29
C PHE A 178 18.85 -20.20 -22.06
N PHE A 179 18.78 -19.72 -20.80
CA PHE A 179 17.96 -18.58 -20.39
C PHE A 179 18.73 -17.26 -20.38
N SER A 180 19.97 -17.24 -19.88
CA SER A 180 20.87 -16.09 -19.96
C SER A 180 22.05 -16.36 -20.89
N ARG A 181 22.72 -15.32 -21.38
CA ARG A 181 24.04 -15.40 -22.04
C ARG A 181 25.19 -15.01 -21.11
N ASP A 182 24.86 -14.53 -19.91
CA ASP A 182 25.78 -13.89 -18.98
C ASP A 182 25.34 -14.31 -17.57
N PHE A 183 26.07 -15.26 -17.00
CA PHE A 183 25.69 -15.96 -15.79
C PHE A 183 26.89 -16.04 -14.84
N ARG A 184 26.70 -15.60 -13.59
CA ARG A 184 27.74 -15.64 -12.54
C ARG A 184 27.32 -16.47 -11.35
N LEU A 185 28.29 -17.19 -10.79
CA LEU A 185 28.15 -18.07 -9.65
C LEU A 185 28.99 -17.53 -8.48
N GLY A 186 28.41 -17.51 -7.28
CA GLY A 186 29.11 -17.23 -6.03
C GLY A 186 28.68 -18.20 -4.95
N PHE A 187 29.48 -18.33 -3.89
CA PHE A 187 29.25 -19.31 -2.80
C PHE A 187 29.53 -18.72 -1.42
N GLY A 188 28.75 -19.14 -0.42
CA GLY A 188 28.96 -18.84 1.00
C GLY A 188 28.35 -19.92 1.89
N SER A 189 28.97 -20.14 3.04
CA SER A 189 28.55 -21.12 4.04
C SER A 189 27.98 -20.45 5.29
N TYR A 190 27.03 -21.11 5.94
CA TYR A 190 26.54 -20.71 7.26
C TYR A 190 26.26 -21.92 8.15
N VAL A 191 26.28 -21.66 9.46
CA VAL A 191 25.75 -22.52 10.52
C VAL A 191 24.98 -21.56 11.45
N ASP A 192 25.44 -21.33 12.68
CA ASP A 192 24.89 -20.31 13.56
C ASP A 192 25.93 -19.56 14.43
N LYS A 193 25.44 -18.65 15.27
CA LYS A 193 26.18 -17.78 16.18
C LYS A 193 27.11 -18.59 17.09
N THR A 194 28.38 -18.20 17.13
CA THR A 194 29.43 -18.92 17.87
C THR A 194 29.45 -18.60 19.37
N VAL A 195 28.30 -18.76 20.03
CA VAL A 195 28.08 -18.58 21.48
C VAL A 195 27.10 -19.63 22.00
N SER A 196 27.14 -19.92 23.30
CA SER A 196 26.11 -20.72 23.98
C SER A 196 24.77 -19.96 23.98
N PRO A 197 23.60 -20.61 23.78
CA PRO A 197 23.39 -22.05 23.73
C PRO A 197 23.65 -22.73 22.37
N TYR A 198 23.74 -21.97 21.27
CA TYR A 198 23.80 -22.47 19.89
C TYR A 198 24.93 -23.47 19.62
N ILE A 199 26.09 -23.26 20.26
CA ILE A 199 27.26 -24.16 20.12
C ILE A 199 27.75 -24.64 21.48
N SER A 200 28.40 -25.81 21.50
CA SER A 200 29.07 -26.26 22.72
C SER A 200 30.36 -25.46 22.93
N ILE A 201 30.41 -24.72 24.04
CA ILE A 201 31.60 -24.02 24.51
C ILE A 201 32.57 -24.93 25.28
N HIS A 202 32.37 -26.26 25.25
CA HIS A 202 33.31 -27.20 25.88
C HIS A 202 34.66 -27.15 25.14
N PRO A 203 35.83 -27.12 25.82
CA PRO A 203 37.13 -26.95 25.17
C PRO A 203 37.45 -27.97 24.08
N GLU A 204 36.93 -29.19 24.19
CA GLU A 204 37.12 -30.24 23.18
C GLU A 204 36.24 -30.05 21.94
N ARG A 205 35.07 -29.40 22.09
CA ARG A 205 34.08 -29.19 21.02
C ARG A 205 34.19 -27.83 20.34
N ILE A 206 34.72 -26.82 21.01
CA ILE A 206 34.79 -25.44 20.49
C ILE A 206 35.58 -25.34 19.17
N HIS A 207 36.55 -26.24 18.96
CA HIS A 207 37.30 -26.36 17.70
C HIS A 207 36.70 -27.37 16.71
N ASN A 208 35.96 -28.38 17.19
CA ASN A 208 35.29 -29.39 16.37
C ASN A 208 34.03 -29.90 17.08
N GLN A 209 32.86 -29.38 16.70
CA GLN A 209 31.58 -29.75 17.32
C GLN A 209 31.16 -31.21 17.00
N CYS A 210 31.77 -31.81 15.96
CA CYS A 210 31.51 -33.19 15.52
C CYS A 210 32.39 -34.24 16.23
N SER A 211 33.16 -33.84 17.25
CA SER A 211 34.12 -34.71 17.95
C SER A 211 33.50 -36.01 18.49
N ASP A 212 32.27 -35.96 19.00
CA ASP A 212 31.50 -37.13 19.49
C ASP A 212 31.35 -38.24 18.44
N TYR A 213 31.33 -37.86 17.16
CA TYR A 213 31.13 -38.75 16.01
C TYR A 213 32.45 -39.16 15.33
N ASN A 214 33.60 -38.78 15.89
CA ASN A 214 34.93 -38.95 15.29
C ASN A 214 35.08 -38.35 13.86
N LEU A 215 34.32 -37.29 13.56
CA LEU A 215 34.38 -36.57 12.29
C LEU A 215 35.20 -35.28 12.41
N ASP A 216 36.00 -34.97 11.38
CA ASP A 216 36.82 -33.76 11.29
C ASP A 216 36.04 -32.63 10.59
N CYS A 217 35.35 -31.81 11.39
CA CYS A 217 34.52 -30.70 10.94
C CYS A 217 35.24 -29.34 11.01
N MET A 218 34.77 -28.35 10.24
CA MET A 218 35.20 -26.96 10.42
C MET A 218 34.72 -26.42 11.79
N PRO A 219 35.47 -25.51 12.42
CA PRO A 219 34.98 -24.75 13.57
C PRO A 219 33.63 -24.06 13.27
N PRO A 220 32.75 -23.93 14.28
CA PRO A 220 31.45 -23.29 14.10
C PRO A 220 31.60 -21.84 13.65
N HIS A 221 30.69 -21.38 12.80
CA HIS A 221 30.71 -20.03 12.23
C HIS A 221 29.30 -19.57 11.82
N GLY A 222 28.98 -18.30 12.07
CA GLY A 222 27.68 -17.73 11.66
C GLY A 222 27.54 -17.62 10.15
N TYR A 223 28.43 -16.87 9.49
CA TYR A 223 28.45 -16.76 8.03
C TYR A 223 29.88 -16.51 7.51
N ILE A 224 30.25 -17.22 6.44
CA ILE A 224 31.48 -17.03 5.69
C ILE A 224 31.15 -16.84 4.20
N HIS A 225 31.60 -15.73 3.65
CA HIS A 225 31.64 -15.52 2.20
C HIS A 225 32.84 -16.26 1.60
N VAL A 226 32.61 -17.27 0.76
CA VAL A 226 33.70 -18.13 0.25
C VAL A 226 34.19 -17.68 -1.13
N LEU A 227 33.26 -17.33 -2.03
CA LEU A 227 33.54 -17.00 -3.42
C LEU A 227 32.62 -15.88 -3.92
N SER A 228 33.22 -14.78 -4.36
CA SER A 228 32.56 -13.67 -5.07
C SER A 228 32.04 -14.12 -6.43
N LEU A 229 30.99 -13.46 -6.92
CA LEU A 229 30.32 -13.78 -8.18
C LEU A 229 31.28 -13.78 -9.39
N THR A 230 31.58 -14.98 -9.88
CA THR A 230 32.54 -15.25 -10.96
C THR A 230 31.88 -16.00 -12.11
N GLU A 231 32.45 -15.87 -13.31
CA GLU A 231 32.08 -16.63 -14.51
C GLU A 231 32.86 -17.97 -14.57
N ASN A 232 33.87 -18.13 -13.71
CA ASN A 232 34.74 -19.30 -13.69
C ASN A 232 34.12 -20.46 -12.88
N ILE A 233 33.38 -21.34 -13.56
CA ILE A 233 32.76 -22.54 -12.99
C ILE A 233 33.79 -23.40 -12.23
N THR A 234 35.03 -23.49 -12.71
CA THR A 234 36.11 -24.27 -12.08
C THR A 234 36.51 -23.71 -10.70
N GLU A 235 36.39 -22.39 -10.49
CA GLU A 235 36.59 -21.78 -9.16
C GLU A 235 35.42 -22.07 -8.22
N PHE A 236 34.19 -22.11 -8.74
CA PHE A 236 33.00 -22.51 -7.97
C PHE A 236 33.09 -23.97 -7.53
N GLU A 237 33.37 -24.92 -8.44
CA GLU A 237 33.58 -26.33 -8.08
C GLU A 237 34.70 -26.49 -7.04
N LYS A 238 35.81 -25.77 -7.20
CA LYS A 238 36.94 -25.78 -6.26
C LYS A 238 36.59 -25.15 -4.91
N ALA A 239 35.71 -24.16 -4.86
CA ALA A 239 35.25 -23.52 -3.62
C ALA A 239 34.27 -24.42 -2.85
N VAL A 240 33.36 -25.09 -3.55
CA VAL A 240 32.40 -26.05 -2.97
C VAL A 240 33.11 -27.32 -2.49
N HIS A 241 33.98 -27.92 -3.32
CA HIS A 241 34.74 -29.13 -2.95
C HIS A 241 35.71 -28.93 -1.77
N ARG A 242 36.05 -27.68 -1.44
CA ARG A 242 36.87 -27.32 -0.27
C ARG A 242 36.07 -27.18 1.03
N GLN A 243 34.74 -27.18 0.99
CA GLN A 243 33.94 -27.11 2.21
C GLN A 243 33.99 -28.45 2.94
N LYS A 244 34.19 -28.39 4.26
CA LYS A 244 33.78 -29.48 5.16
C LYS A 244 32.51 -29.06 5.87
N ILE A 245 31.76 -30.03 6.37
CA ILE A 245 30.70 -29.79 7.35
C ILE A 245 31.25 -29.17 8.64
N SER A 246 30.34 -28.55 9.38
CA SER A 246 30.51 -27.97 10.71
C SER A 246 29.33 -28.40 11.59
N GLY A 247 29.09 -27.75 12.73
CA GLY A 247 27.97 -28.10 13.60
C GLY A 247 27.66 -27.10 14.70
N ASN A 248 26.48 -27.32 15.27
CA ASN A 248 25.77 -26.59 16.32
C ASN A 248 25.16 -27.61 17.31
N ILE A 249 24.34 -27.15 18.26
CA ILE A 249 23.75 -27.98 19.33
C ILE A 249 22.22 -27.95 19.33
N ASP A 250 21.61 -26.82 18.97
CA ASP A 250 20.18 -26.69 18.74
C ASP A 250 19.81 -27.07 17.29
N THR A 251 18.65 -26.64 16.80
CA THR A 251 18.03 -27.16 15.57
C THR A 251 17.72 -26.09 14.53
N PRO A 252 17.32 -24.85 14.88
CA PRO A 252 17.28 -23.77 13.91
C PRO A 252 18.70 -23.22 13.63
N GLU A 253 18.89 -22.61 12.47
CA GLU A 253 20.20 -22.13 11.99
C GLU A 253 20.26 -20.60 11.84
N GLY A 254 21.47 -20.05 11.79
CA GLY A 254 21.75 -18.62 11.59
C GLY A 254 21.54 -18.09 10.17
N GLY A 255 20.81 -18.83 9.32
CA GLY A 255 20.61 -18.54 7.90
C GLY A 255 20.13 -17.11 7.59
N PHE A 256 19.31 -16.49 8.44
CA PHE A 256 18.86 -15.11 8.23
C PHE A 256 19.95 -14.05 8.49
N ASP A 257 20.94 -14.28 9.37
CA ASP A 257 22.15 -13.44 9.47
C ASP A 257 22.91 -13.50 8.14
N ALA A 258 23.10 -14.72 7.64
CA ALA A 258 23.85 -15.02 6.44
C ALA A 258 23.19 -14.43 5.18
N MET A 259 21.85 -14.54 5.07
CA MET A 259 21.06 -13.91 4.01
C MET A 259 21.18 -12.38 4.04
N LEU A 260 21.10 -11.77 5.23
CA LEU A 260 21.23 -10.33 5.38
C LEU A 260 22.62 -9.85 4.94
N GLN A 261 23.69 -10.51 5.40
CA GLN A 261 25.05 -10.14 5.01
C GLN A 261 25.29 -10.33 3.52
N ALA A 262 24.82 -11.45 2.93
CA ALA A 262 24.85 -11.66 1.48
C ALA A 262 24.04 -10.60 0.71
N ALA A 263 22.98 -10.03 1.30
CA ALA A 263 22.20 -8.98 0.68
C ALA A 263 22.84 -7.58 0.74
N VAL A 264 23.49 -7.22 1.86
CA VAL A 264 23.99 -5.85 2.10
C VAL A 264 25.48 -5.65 1.80
N CYS A 265 26.26 -6.72 1.69
CA CYS A 265 27.69 -6.65 1.38
C CYS A 265 27.96 -6.64 -0.14
N GLU A 266 27.24 -5.81 -0.92
CA GLU A 266 27.26 -5.83 -2.40
C GLU A 266 28.65 -5.92 -3.02
N SER A 267 29.60 -5.14 -2.51
CA SER A 267 30.99 -5.07 -3.00
C SER A 267 31.83 -6.31 -2.73
N HIS A 268 31.50 -7.09 -1.69
CA HIS A 268 32.20 -8.34 -1.35
C HIS A 268 31.63 -9.51 -2.17
N ILE A 269 30.29 -9.56 -2.27
CA ILE A 269 29.59 -10.60 -3.03
C ILE A 269 29.80 -10.41 -4.54
N GLY A 270 29.90 -9.17 -5.01
CA GLY A 270 30.10 -8.83 -6.43
C GLY A 270 28.80 -8.62 -7.21
N TRP A 271 27.70 -8.29 -6.54
CA TRP A 271 26.38 -8.15 -7.17
C TRP A 271 26.35 -7.04 -8.24
N ARG A 272 26.03 -7.39 -9.48
CA ARG A 272 25.88 -6.43 -10.58
C ARG A 272 24.57 -5.65 -10.48
N LYS A 273 24.47 -4.49 -11.16
CA LYS A 273 23.30 -3.60 -11.08
C LYS A 273 22.29 -3.84 -12.19
N GLU A 274 22.74 -4.46 -13.27
CA GLU A 274 22.04 -4.81 -14.49
C GLU A 274 21.56 -6.27 -14.51
N ALA A 275 22.05 -7.09 -13.59
CA ALA A 275 21.72 -8.51 -13.47
C ALA A 275 20.46 -8.75 -12.61
N LYS A 276 19.72 -9.81 -12.93
CA LYS A 276 18.73 -10.39 -12.01
C LYS A 276 19.50 -11.14 -10.91
N ARG A 277 19.47 -10.60 -9.69
CA ARG A 277 20.14 -11.13 -8.51
C ARG A 277 19.29 -12.24 -7.87
N LEU A 278 19.85 -13.44 -7.75
CA LEU A 278 19.22 -14.63 -7.18
C LEU A 278 20.03 -15.13 -5.98
N LEU A 279 19.42 -15.17 -4.80
CA LEU A 279 20.00 -15.74 -3.58
C LEU A 279 19.37 -17.12 -3.34
N LEU A 280 20.14 -18.18 -3.55
CA LEU A 280 19.69 -19.56 -3.37
C LEU A 280 20.09 -20.04 -1.98
N VAL A 281 19.10 -20.18 -1.09
CA VAL A 281 19.26 -20.59 0.31
C VAL A 281 18.98 -22.08 0.42
N MET A 282 19.96 -22.87 0.82
CA MET A 282 19.84 -24.32 0.97
C MET A 282 20.03 -24.73 2.44
N THR A 283 19.11 -25.56 2.96
CA THR A 283 19.12 -26.07 4.35
C THR A 283 18.14 -27.25 4.50
N ASP A 284 18.29 -28.05 5.56
CA ASP A 284 17.24 -28.97 6.03
C ASP A 284 16.56 -28.54 7.34
N GLN A 285 16.89 -27.35 7.86
CA GLN A 285 16.36 -26.78 9.10
C GLN A 285 15.61 -25.46 8.90
N THR A 286 14.95 -24.99 9.96
CA THR A 286 14.39 -23.62 10.06
C THR A 286 15.48 -22.61 10.42
N SER A 287 15.23 -21.30 10.30
CA SER A 287 16.20 -20.28 10.74
C SER A 287 15.72 -19.52 11.98
N HIS A 288 16.66 -19.11 12.83
CA HIS A 288 16.39 -18.26 13.98
C HIS A 288 15.86 -16.86 13.61
N LEU A 289 15.10 -16.28 14.55
CA LEU A 289 14.45 -14.97 14.40
C LEU A 289 15.05 -13.93 15.36
N ALA A 290 14.77 -12.65 15.08
CA ALA A 290 15.07 -11.57 16.02
C ALA A 290 14.47 -11.86 17.42
N LEU A 291 15.17 -11.43 18.47
CA LEU A 291 14.95 -11.77 19.88
C LEU A 291 15.38 -13.18 20.35
N ASP A 292 15.62 -14.16 19.47
CA ASP A 292 16.10 -15.49 19.91
C ASP A 292 17.49 -15.40 20.57
N SER A 293 18.36 -14.53 20.03
CA SER A 293 19.73 -14.30 20.53
C SER A 293 19.81 -13.75 21.96
N LYS A 294 18.68 -13.33 22.52
CA LYS A 294 18.53 -13.00 23.94
C LYS A 294 18.88 -14.19 24.84
N LEU A 295 18.69 -15.43 24.38
CA LEU A 295 19.10 -16.65 25.08
C LEU A 295 20.63 -16.74 25.24
N ALA A 296 21.38 -16.19 24.28
CA ALA A 296 22.84 -16.07 24.33
C ALA A 296 23.32 -14.76 24.99
N GLY A 297 22.42 -13.98 25.62
CA GLY A 297 22.73 -12.67 26.19
C GLY A 297 22.95 -11.54 25.17
N ILE A 298 22.72 -11.81 23.88
CA ILE A 298 22.83 -10.80 22.83
C ILE A 298 21.52 -10.01 22.77
N VAL A 299 21.57 -8.72 23.10
CA VAL A 299 20.41 -7.82 23.20
C VAL A 299 20.58 -6.53 22.38
N VAL A 300 21.52 -6.55 21.42
CA VAL A 300 21.75 -5.44 20.49
C VAL A 300 21.04 -5.77 19.17
N PRO A 301 19.98 -5.05 18.78
CA PRO A 301 19.27 -5.31 17.53
C PRO A 301 20.21 -5.23 16.32
N ASN A 302 19.94 -6.05 15.31
CA ASN A 302 20.70 -6.03 14.06
C ASN A 302 20.61 -4.64 13.39
N ASP A 303 21.72 -4.10 12.90
CA ASP A 303 21.76 -2.76 12.30
C ASP A 303 21.43 -2.75 10.79
N GLY A 304 21.42 -3.92 10.14
CA GLY A 304 21.16 -4.04 8.71
C GLY A 304 22.32 -3.61 7.81
N ASN A 305 23.55 -3.54 8.32
CA ASN A 305 24.75 -3.13 7.58
C ASN A 305 25.71 -4.31 7.32
N CYS A 306 26.70 -4.09 6.45
CA CYS A 306 27.72 -5.08 6.15
C CYS A 306 28.81 -5.10 7.24
N HIS A 307 29.07 -6.28 7.81
CA HIS A 307 30.13 -6.53 8.80
C HIS A 307 30.96 -7.77 8.44
N LEU A 308 31.26 -7.96 7.15
CA LEU A 308 32.28 -8.90 6.72
C LEU A 308 33.68 -8.32 6.97
N LYS A 309 34.57 -9.13 7.54
CA LYS A 309 36.01 -8.84 7.64
C LYS A 309 36.77 -10.13 7.36
N ASN A 310 37.73 -10.08 6.42
CA ASN A 310 38.39 -11.27 5.89
C ASN A 310 37.36 -12.33 5.44
N ASN A 311 36.26 -11.85 4.83
CA ASN A 311 35.09 -12.61 4.41
C ASN A 311 34.26 -13.33 5.51
N VAL A 312 34.58 -13.16 6.80
CA VAL A 312 33.79 -13.72 7.92
C VAL A 312 32.88 -12.65 8.51
N TYR A 313 31.65 -13.01 8.88
CA TYR A 313 30.73 -12.11 9.59
C TYR A 313 31.13 -11.94 11.06
N VAL A 314 31.77 -10.82 11.39
CA VAL A 314 32.38 -10.59 12.73
C VAL A 314 31.42 -10.06 13.79
N ARG A 315 30.14 -9.84 13.46
CA ARG A 315 29.12 -9.35 14.41
C ARG A 315 28.17 -10.42 14.94
N SER A 316 28.25 -11.66 14.46
CA SER A 316 27.39 -12.79 14.84
C SER A 316 27.20 -12.94 16.36
N THR A 317 28.26 -12.77 17.14
CA THR A 317 28.30 -12.88 18.61
C THR A 317 27.89 -11.62 19.37
N SER A 318 27.47 -10.56 18.66
CA SER A 318 27.26 -9.21 19.23
C SER A 318 26.02 -8.46 18.73
N MET A 319 25.30 -9.02 17.75
CA MET A 319 24.06 -8.49 17.20
C MET A 319 23.02 -9.61 17.09
N GLU A 320 21.76 -9.31 17.36
CA GLU A 320 20.65 -10.24 17.17
C GLU A 320 20.50 -10.69 15.70
N HIS A 321 19.77 -11.77 15.48
CA HIS A 321 19.26 -12.09 14.14
C HIS A 321 18.39 -10.95 13.59
N PRO A 322 18.37 -10.72 12.27
CA PRO A 322 17.52 -9.69 11.68
C PRO A 322 16.03 -10.05 11.81
N SER A 323 15.18 -9.03 11.95
CA SER A 323 13.74 -9.22 11.85
C SER A 323 13.33 -9.51 10.40
N LEU A 324 12.27 -10.29 10.20
CA LEU A 324 11.74 -10.59 8.85
C LEU A 324 11.45 -9.31 8.05
N GLY A 325 10.93 -8.25 8.70
CA GLY A 325 10.69 -6.95 8.04
C GLY A 325 11.97 -6.21 7.62
N GLN A 326 13.05 -6.35 8.40
CA GLN A 326 14.36 -5.79 8.08
C GLN A 326 15.03 -6.56 6.94
N LEU A 327 14.96 -7.90 6.97
CA LEU A 327 15.45 -8.76 5.90
C LEU A 327 14.66 -8.52 4.60
N SER A 328 13.33 -8.54 4.67
CA SER A 328 12.42 -8.17 3.57
C SER A 328 12.82 -6.84 2.95
N LYS A 329 13.00 -5.80 3.77
CA LYS A 329 13.41 -4.49 3.26
C LYS A 329 14.76 -4.56 2.56
N LYS A 330 15.79 -5.15 3.19
CA LYS A 330 17.16 -5.17 2.62
C LYS A 330 17.27 -6.02 1.36
N LEU A 331 16.43 -7.05 1.19
CA LEU A 331 16.32 -7.79 -0.07
C LEU A 331 15.74 -6.91 -1.19
N ILE A 332 14.68 -6.14 -0.92
CA ILE A 332 14.05 -5.25 -1.92
C ILE A 332 14.93 -4.03 -2.22
N ASP A 333 15.51 -3.40 -1.19
CA ASP A 333 16.46 -2.28 -1.31
C ASP A 333 17.57 -2.67 -2.32
N ASN A 334 18.15 -3.88 -2.16
CA ASN A 334 19.23 -4.41 -2.99
C ASN A 334 18.77 -5.27 -4.18
N ASN A 335 17.48 -5.28 -4.55
CA ASN A 335 16.95 -5.99 -5.72
C ASN A 335 17.21 -7.51 -5.80
N ILE A 336 17.36 -8.19 -4.65
CA ILE A 336 17.65 -9.63 -4.55
C ILE A 336 16.36 -10.43 -4.41
N ASN A 337 16.23 -11.47 -5.24
CA ASN A 337 15.14 -12.43 -5.19
C ASN A 337 15.66 -13.70 -4.50
N VAL A 338 14.89 -14.29 -3.59
CA VAL A 338 15.34 -15.47 -2.80
C VAL A 338 14.66 -16.74 -3.28
N ILE A 339 15.45 -17.80 -3.42
CA ILE A 339 14.98 -19.16 -3.68
C ILE A 339 15.32 -19.98 -2.45
N PHE A 340 14.32 -20.29 -1.62
CA PHE A 340 14.46 -21.24 -0.51
C PHE A 340 14.34 -22.67 -1.06
N ALA A 341 15.43 -23.42 -1.00
CA ALA A 341 15.55 -24.80 -1.45
C ALA A 341 15.74 -25.69 -0.20
N VAL A 342 14.61 -26.11 0.38
CA VAL A 342 14.55 -26.63 1.76
C VAL A 342 14.20 -28.11 1.76
N GLN A 343 14.94 -28.93 2.50
CA GLN A 343 14.69 -30.36 2.55
C GLN A 343 13.61 -30.72 3.59
N GLY A 344 12.67 -31.58 3.20
CA GLY A 344 11.70 -32.19 4.13
C GLY A 344 10.71 -31.20 4.78
N LYS A 345 10.24 -31.54 5.97
CA LYS A 345 9.05 -30.92 6.61
C LYS A 345 9.20 -29.41 6.85
N GLN A 346 10.44 -28.95 7.04
CA GLN A 346 10.82 -27.57 7.26
C GLN A 346 10.46 -26.66 6.07
N PHE A 347 10.29 -27.21 4.85
CA PHE A 347 9.78 -26.50 3.67
C PHE A 347 8.48 -25.71 3.96
N HIS A 348 7.56 -26.28 4.75
CA HIS A 348 6.30 -25.60 5.09
C HIS A 348 6.51 -24.29 5.85
N TRP A 349 7.50 -24.22 6.75
CA TRP A 349 7.80 -23.02 7.52
C TRP A 349 8.24 -21.88 6.59
N TYR A 350 9.16 -22.14 5.65
CA TYR A 350 9.59 -21.14 4.65
C TYR A 350 8.46 -20.75 3.70
N LYS A 351 7.55 -21.68 3.36
CA LYS A 351 6.37 -21.40 2.54
C LYS A 351 5.42 -20.40 3.20
N ASP A 352 5.25 -20.48 4.53
CA ASP A 352 4.40 -19.56 5.29
C ASP A 352 5.04 -18.17 5.49
N LEU A 353 6.37 -18.04 5.28
CA LEU A 353 7.08 -16.76 5.29
C LEU A 353 6.99 -15.98 3.97
N LEU A 354 6.66 -16.62 2.84
CA LEU A 354 6.62 -15.98 1.51
C LEU A 354 5.74 -14.71 1.44
N PRO A 355 4.58 -14.60 2.12
CA PRO A 355 3.79 -13.36 2.12
C PRO A 355 4.48 -12.17 2.80
N LEU A 356 5.48 -12.41 3.64
CA LEU A 356 6.27 -11.39 4.35
C LEU A 356 7.56 -11.03 3.60
N LEU A 357 7.96 -11.85 2.62
CA LEU A 357 9.20 -11.73 1.85
C LEU A 357 8.86 -11.66 0.34
N PRO A 358 8.46 -10.49 -0.18
CA PRO A 358 8.11 -10.35 -1.60
C PRO A 358 9.35 -10.51 -2.49
N GLY A 359 9.17 -11.13 -3.66
CA GLY A 359 10.30 -11.54 -4.51
C GLY A 359 10.98 -12.84 -4.06
N THR A 360 10.35 -13.61 -3.17
CA THR A 360 10.87 -14.93 -2.74
C THR A 360 9.97 -16.08 -3.18
N ILE A 361 10.60 -17.25 -3.35
CA ILE A 361 9.97 -18.52 -3.72
C ILE A 361 10.56 -19.61 -2.81
N ALA A 362 9.73 -20.54 -2.35
CA ALA A 362 10.18 -21.76 -1.69
C ALA A 362 9.87 -22.98 -2.57
N GLY A 363 10.79 -23.95 -2.59
CA GLY A 363 10.59 -25.29 -3.14
C GLY A 363 11.23 -26.34 -2.24
N GLU A 364 10.63 -27.52 -2.19
CA GLU A 364 11.18 -28.67 -1.44
C GLU A 364 12.30 -29.32 -2.25
N ILE A 365 13.46 -29.60 -1.62
CA ILE A 365 14.53 -30.39 -2.24
C ILE A 365 14.46 -31.85 -1.83
N GLU A 366 14.66 -32.71 -2.82
CA GLU A 366 14.88 -34.14 -2.63
C GLU A 366 16.27 -34.39 -2.02
N SER A 367 16.43 -35.53 -1.34
CA SER A 367 17.72 -35.95 -0.78
C SER A 367 18.84 -35.91 -1.83
N LYS A 368 20.03 -35.45 -1.45
CA LYS A 368 21.17 -35.20 -2.36
C LYS A 368 20.90 -34.09 -3.39
N ALA A 369 19.92 -33.21 -3.14
CA ALA A 369 19.55 -32.06 -3.97
C ALA A 369 19.25 -32.40 -5.45
N ALA A 370 18.71 -33.60 -5.73
CA ALA A 370 18.56 -34.14 -7.08
C ALA A 370 17.67 -33.26 -8.01
N ASN A 371 16.62 -32.65 -7.45
CA ASN A 371 15.67 -31.79 -8.16
C ASN A 371 16.08 -30.30 -8.21
N LEU A 372 17.15 -29.89 -7.51
CA LEU A 372 17.54 -28.47 -7.33
C LEU A 372 17.68 -27.73 -8.68
N ASN A 373 18.21 -28.42 -9.69
CA ASN A 373 18.44 -27.84 -11.01
C ASN A 373 17.17 -27.58 -11.83
N ASN A 374 16.04 -28.14 -11.44
CA ASN A 374 14.73 -27.80 -12.00
C ASN A 374 14.09 -26.69 -11.16
N LEU A 375 14.11 -26.83 -9.83
CA LEU A 375 13.63 -25.85 -8.85
C LEU A 375 14.16 -24.43 -9.14
N VAL A 376 15.47 -24.27 -9.36
CA VAL A 376 16.06 -22.94 -9.63
C VAL A 376 15.66 -22.38 -11.00
N VAL A 377 15.52 -23.25 -12.01
CA VAL A 377 15.09 -22.83 -13.37
C VAL A 377 13.62 -22.43 -13.38
N GLU A 378 12.75 -23.20 -12.72
CA GLU A 378 11.32 -22.90 -12.56
C GLU A 378 11.10 -21.63 -11.73
N ALA A 379 11.84 -21.47 -10.64
CA ALA A 379 11.83 -20.25 -9.82
C ALA A 379 12.28 -19.03 -10.65
N TYR A 380 13.36 -19.15 -11.43
CA TYR A 380 13.79 -18.08 -12.33
C TYR A 380 12.74 -17.74 -13.40
N GLN A 381 12.14 -18.75 -14.05
CA GLN A 381 11.05 -18.56 -15.02
C GLN A 381 9.84 -17.85 -14.42
N LYS A 382 9.48 -18.20 -13.17
CA LYS A 382 8.42 -17.52 -12.43
C LYS A 382 8.80 -16.06 -12.09
N LEU A 383 10.03 -15.81 -11.65
CA LEU A 383 10.50 -14.46 -11.32
C LEU A 383 10.56 -13.52 -12.54
N ILE A 384 10.89 -14.02 -13.74
CA ILE A 384 10.87 -13.18 -14.97
C ILE A 384 9.46 -13.00 -15.57
N SER A 385 8.47 -13.78 -15.14
CA SER A 385 7.09 -13.70 -15.63
C SER A 385 6.11 -13.06 -14.64
N GLU A 386 6.57 -12.67 -13.44
CA GLU A 386 5.84 -11.82 -12.49
C GLU A 386 6.35 -10.37 -12.53
N VAL A 387 5.47 -9.43 -12.86
CA VAL A 387 5.77 -7.98 -12.86
C VAL A 387 4.94 -7.31 -11.77
N LYS A 388 5.58 -6.93 -10.67
CA LYS A 388 4.98 -6.29 -9.47
C LYS A 388 5.69 -4.98 -9.15
N VAL A 389 5.00 -4.06 -8.46
CA VAL A 389 5.54 -2.75 -8.09
C VAL A 389 5.37 -2.46 -6.60
N GLN A 390 6.31 -1.73 -6.01
CA GLN A 390 6.23 -1.19 -4.65
C GLN A 390 6.31 0.35 -4.67
N VAL A 391 5.60 1.00 -3.76
CA VAL A 391 5.72 2.45 -3.52
C VAL A 391 6.70 2.70 -2.38
N GLU A 392 7.83 3.31 -2.71
CA GLU A 392 8.82 3.80 -1.76
C GLU A 392 8.60 5.29 -1.46
N ASN A 393 9.23 5.75 -0.37
CA ASN A 393 9.36 7.18 -0.05
C ASN A 393 8.03 7.94 0.11
N GLN A 394 6.98 7.26 0.60
CA GLN A 394 5.63 7.82 0.74
C GLN A 394 5.59 9.20 1.40
N VAL A 395 4.79 10.10 0.81
CA VAL A 395 4.72 11.51 1.16
C VAL A 395 3.48 11.77 2.00
N LYS A 396 3.64 12.36 3.20
CA LYS A 396 2.52 12.72 4.07
C LYS A 396 1.48 13.60 3.34
N GLY A 397 0.21 13.27 3.49
CA GLY A 397 -0.93 13.97 2.87
C GLY A 397 -1.20 13.64 1.39
N ILE A 398 -0.34 12.83 0.77
CA ILE A 398 -0.52 12.32 -0.59
C ILE A 398 -0.88 10.83 -0.52
N TYR A 399 -1.87 10.42 -1.31
CA TYR A 399 -2.24 9.01 -1.45
C TYR A 399 -1.97 8.56 -2.89
N LEU A 400 -1.37 7.38 -3.04
CA LEU A 400 -1.16 6.74 -4.33
C LEU A 400 -2.06 5.51 -4.41
N ASN A 401 -2.96 5.47 -5.38
CA ASN A 401 -3.70 4.28 -5.77
C ASN A 401 -3.10 3.75 -7.07
N ILE A 402 -2.89 2.43 -7.15
CA ILE A 402 -2.28 1.77 -8.30
C ILE A 402 -3.27 0.72 -8.82
N THR A 403 -3.38 0.59 -10.14
CA THR A 403 -4.14 -0.48 -10.79
C THR A 403 -3.30 -1.09 -11.90
N ALA A 404 -2.93 -2.35 -11.75
CA ALA A 404 -2.25 -3.12 -12.79
C ALA A 404 -3.26 -3.52 -13.88
N ILE A 405 -2.85 -3.38 -15.13
CA ILE A 405 -3.58 -3.76 -16.34
C ILE A 405 -2.66 -4.75 -17.07
N CYS A 406 -3.05 -6.02 -17.03
CA CYS A 406 -2.23 -7.11 -17.53
C CYS A 406 -2.47 -7.38 -19.02
N PRO A 407 -1.54 -8.06 -19.74
CA PRO A 407 -1.65 -8.30 -21.19
C PRO A 407 -2.92 -9.07 -21.61
N ASN A 408 -3.48 -9.88 -20.70
CA ASN A 408 -4.75 -10.57 -20.87
C ASN A 408 -6.00 -9.69 -20.63
N GLY A 409 -5.84 -8.37 -20.50
CA GLY A 409 -6.91 -7.40 -20.23
C GLY A 409 -7.41 -7.37 -18.79
N THR A 410 -6.94 -8.26 -17.90
CA THR A 410 -7.38 -8.26 -16.49
C THR A 410 -6.84 -7.05 -15.74
N ARG A 411 -7.68 -6.51 -14.85
CA ARG A 411 -7.33 -5.38 -13.97
C ARG A 411 -7.20 -5.87 -12.53
N LYS A 412 -6.12 -5.49 -11.85
CA LYS A 412 -5.88 -5.79 -10.44
C LYS A 412 -5.67 -4.50 -9.66
N LEU A 413 -6.25 -4.42 -8.47
CA LEU A 413 -6.16 -3.24 -7.60
C LEU A 413 -4.94 -3.34 -6.68
N GLY A 414 -4.32 -2.19 -6.40
CA GLY A 414 -3.15 -2.09 -5.54
C GLY A 414 -1.85 -2.52 -6.23
N THR A 415 -0.92 -3.06 -5.44
CA THR A 415 0.42 -3.50 -5.86
C THR A 415 0.46 -4.93 -6.42
N ASP A 416 -0.68 -5.63 -6.42
CA ASP A 416 -0.81 -6.99 -6.96
C ASP A 416 -0.70 -7.00 -8.48
N GLY A 417 0.54 -7.07 -8.95
CA GLY A 417 0.89 -7.00 -10.36
C GLY A 417 0.56 -8.26 -11.18
N CYS A 418 1.09 -8.29 -12.39
CA CYS A 418 0.79 -9.29 -13.40
C CYS A 418 1.69 -10.53 -13.27
N GLY A 419 1.17 -11.68 -13.69
CA GLY A 419 1.88 -12.96 -13.75
C GLY A 419 1.68 -13.60 -15.12
N ASN A 420 2.52 -14.57 -15.47
CA ASN A 420 2.60 -15.19 -16.80
C ASN A 420 2.90 -14.16 -17.93
N VAL A 421 3.64 -13.10 -17.61
CA VAL A 421 4.10 -12.07 -18.56
C VAL A 421 5.29 -12.60 -19.37
N THR A 422 5.35 -12.30 -20.66
CA THR A 422 6.48 -12.64 -21.54
C THR A 422 7.28 -11.40 -21.95
N SER A 423 8.45 -11.60 -22.54
CA SER A 423 9.28 -10.50 -23.06
C SER A 423 8.76 -9.82 -24.33
N ASN A 424 7.58 -10.22 -24.81
CA ASN A 424 6.91 -9.56 -25.93
C ASN A 424 5.75 -8.67 -25.44
N ASP A 425 5.43 -8.74 -24.15
CA ASP A 425 4.30 -8.04 -23.55
C ASP A 425 4.72 -6.68 -22.98
N GLU A 426 3.74 -5.78 -22.88
CA GLU A 426 3.83 -4.53 -22.12
C GLU A 426 2.85 -4.61 -20.94
N VAL A 427 3.35 -4.39 -19.72
CA VAL A 427 2.51 -4.33 -18.52
C VAL A 427 2.25 -2.87 -18.18
N LEU A 428 0.97 -2.51 -18.02
CA LEU A 428 0.55 -1.13 -17.80
C LEU A 428 0.04 -0.97 -16.37
N PHE A 429 0.57 0.00 -15.63
CA PHE A 429 0.09 0.39 -14.31
C PHE A 429 -0.50 1.80 -14.39
N ASN A 430 -1.81 1.92 -14.15
CA ASN A 430 -2.43 3.22 -13.94
C ASN A 430 -2.13 3.67 -12.51
N VAL A 431 -1.49 4.83 -12.34
CA VAL A 431 -1.10 5.40 -11.06
C VAL A 431 -1.90 6.67 -10.83
N THR A 432 -2.84 6.63 -9.88
CA THR A 432 -3.62 7.80 -9.45
C THR A 432 -3.01 8.38 -8.17
N VAL A 433 -2.64 9.66 -8.20
CA VAL A 433 -2.04 10.40 -7.08
C VAL A 433 -3.03 11.48 -6.63
N THR A 434 -3.39 11.49 -5.35
CA THR A 434 -4.43 12.38 -4.80
C THR A 434 -3.94 13.14 -3.57
N MET A 435 -4.40 14.38 -3.40
CA MET A 435 -4.06 15.25 -2.26
C MET A 435 -5.33 15.79 -1.60
N ARG A 436 -5.55 15.49 -0.31
CA ARG A 436 -6.77 15.91 0.40
C ARG A 436 -6.72 17.32 0.98
N LYS A 437 -5.58 17.74 1.55
CA LYS A 437 -5.41 19.04 2.22
C LYS A 437 -4.00 19.62 1.98
N CYS A 438 -3.87 20.93 2.14
CA CYS A 438 -2.61 21.66 1.99
C CYS A 438 -1.81 21.84 3.29
N ASP A 439 -2.33 21.39 4.43
CA ASP A 439 -1.77 21.64 5.77
C ASP A 439 -0.41 20.97 6.07
N VAL A 440 0.26 20.39 5.05
CA VAL A 440 1.52 19.64 5.19
C VAL A 440 2.71 20.54 4.88
N THR A 441 2.99 21.49 5.77
CA THR A 441 4.21 22.29 5.76
C THR A 441 5.41 21.44 6.19
N GLY A 442 6.18 20.98 5.20
CA GLY A 442 7.40 20.21 5.40
C GLY A 442 7.22 18.70 5.17
N GLY A 443 8.12 18.14 4.37
CA GLY A 443 8.10 16.74 3.97
C GLY A 443 8.88 16.53 2.67
N LYS A 444 9.05 15.27 2.27
CA LYS A 444 9.71 14.94 0.99
C LYS A 444 8.84 15.43 -0.17
N SER A 445 9.50 15.89 -1.23
CA SER A 445 8.88 16.44 -2.46
C SER A 445 8.66 15.39 -3.55
N TYR A 446 8.98 14.12 -3.30
CA TYR A 446 8.88 13.06 -4.29
C TYR A 446 8.51 11.71 -3.67
N ALA A 447 7.82 10.86 -4.44
CA ALA A 447 7.65 9.43 -4.18
C ALA A 447 8.45 8.62 -5.23
N ILE A 448 8.66 7.33 -4.99
CA ILE A 448 9.30 6.42 -5.97
C ILE A 448 8.40 5.21 -6.17
N ILE A 449 8.21 4.78 -7.42
CA ILE A 449 7.66 3.46 -7.76
C ILE A 449 8.81 2.59 -8.26
N LYS A 450 9.06 1.50 -7.53
CA LYS A 450 10.11 0.52 -7.83
C LYS A 450 9.48 -0.81 -8.26
N PRO A 451 9.68 -1.26 -9.50
CA PRO A 451 9.28 -2.61 -9.89
C PRO A 451 10.18 -3.65 -9.23
N ILE A 452 9.57 -4.70 -8.65
CA ILE A 452 10.29 -5.69 -7.85
C ILE A 452 11.22 -6.50 -8.76
N GLY A 453 12.52 -6.52 -8.43
CA GLY A 453 13.54 -7.17 -9.27
C GLY A 453 13.95 -6.38 -10.53
N PHE A 454 13.62 -5.09 -10.64
CA PHE A 454 14.12 -4.19 -11.71
C PHE A 454 15.02 -3.09 -11.12
N ASN A 455 16.06 -2.74 -11.86
CA ASN A 455 17.04 -1.70 -11.51
C ASN A 455 16.55 -0.28 -11.84
N GLU A 456 15.79 -0.15 -12.93
CA GLU A 456 15.10 1.08 -13.31
C GLU A 456 13.88 1.34 -12.39
N THR A 457 13.59 2.62 -12.13
CA THR A 457 12.48 3.07 -11.26
C THR A 457 11.85 4.35 -11.79
N THR A 458 10.64 4.66 -11.34
CA THR A 458 9.95 5.92 -11.65
C THR A 458 9.95 6.85 -10.44
N LYS A 459 10.55 8.05 -10.57
CA LYS A 459 10.46 9.11 -9.55
C LYS A 459 9.27 10.01 -9.85
N ILE A 460 8.44 10.27 -8.85
CA ILE A 460 7.26 11.13 -8.95
C ILE A 460 7.53 12.38 -8.13
N HIS A 461 7.85 13.50 -8.78
CA HIS A 461 8.03 14.81 -8.18
C HIS A 461 6.66 15.46 -7.97
N ILE A 462 6.33 15.81 -6.73
CA ILE A 462 5.00 16.27 -6.33
C ILE A 462 5.09 17.74 -5.88
N HIS A 463 4.62 18.64 -6.73
CA HIS A 463 4.44 20.05 -6.44
C HIS A 463 3.00 20.31 -5.95
N ARG A 464 2.84 21.20 -4.97
CA ARG A 464 1.57 21.43 -4.27
C ARG A 464 1.09 22.85 -4.53
N ASN A 465 0.13 23.01 -5.42
CA ASN A 465 -0.49 24.29 -5.75
C ASN A 465 -1.55 24.61 -4.68
N CYS A 466 -1.07 25.21 -3.58
CA CYS A 466 -1.85 25.53 -2.38
C CYS A 466 -2.19 27.02 -2.22
N SER A 467 -1.56 27.89 -3.01
CA SER A 467 -1.72 29.34 -2.96
C SER A 467 -2.23 29.86 -4.30
N CYS A 468 -3.05 30.92 -4.29
CA CYS A 468 -3.50 31.61 -5.50
C CYS A 468 -2.41 32.59 -5.99
N GLN A 469 -2.28 32.80 -7.29
CA GLN A 469 -1.18 33.56 -7.92
C GLN A 469 -1.53 35.06 -8.13
N CYS A 470 -2.33 35.61 -7.22
CA CYS A 470 -2.96 36.93 -7.41
C CYS A 470 -1.99 38.12 -7.24
N ASP A 471 -0.87 37.92 -6.55
CA ASP A 471 0.18 38.95 -6.34
C ASP A 471 1.24 38.97 -7.46
N ASP A 472 1.20 38.02 -8.42
CA ASP A 472 2.15 38.01 -9.53
C ASP A 472 1.87 39.21 -10.46
N SER A 473 2.82 40.13 -10.51
CA SER A 473 2.67 41.52 -10.98
C SER A 473 2.59 41.69 -12.51
N ARG A 474 1.69 40.93 -13.14
CA ARG A 474 1.41 40.90 -14.59
C ARG A 474 -0.07 41.24 -14.89
N GLY A 475 -0.49 42.45 -14.52
CA GLY A 475 -1.79 43.01 -14.91
C GLY A 475 -2.38 43.99 -13.87
N PRO A 476 -2.87 45.19 -14.24
CA PRO A 476 -3.30 46.21 -13.26
C PRO A 476 -4.65 45.94 -12.54
N LYS A 477 -5.18 44.71 -12.56
CA LYS A 477 -6.58 44.39 -12.18
C LYS A 477 -6.82 43.03 -11.50
N ARG A 478 -5.79 42.37 -10.95
CA ARG A 478 -5.98 41.19 -10.08
C ARG A 478 -5.82 41.61 -8.62
N LYS A 479 -6.73 41.15 -7.76
CA LYS A 479 -6.66 41.41 -6.31
C LYS A 479 -7.36 40.32 -5.53
N CYS A 480 -6.60 39.50 -4.81
CA CYS A 480 -7.17 38.53 -3.88
C CYS A 480 -7.24 39.12 -2.47
N ILE A 481 -8.36 38.85 -1.80
CA ILE A 481 -8.55 39.19 -0.40
C ILE A 481 -8.15 37.96 0.40
N ASP A 482 -6.98 38.03 1.03
CA ASP A 482 -6.57 37.06 2.04
C ASP A 482 -7.14 37.48 3.41
N GLU A 483 -7.25 36.54 4.37
CA GLU A 483 -8.04 36.75 5.61
C GLU A 483 -7.51 37.85 6.55
N ASN A 484 -6.34 38.45 6.26
CA ASN A 484 -5.74 39.54 7.04
C ASN A 484 -6.33 40.94 6.77
N PHE A 485 -7.16 41.13 5.73
CA PHE A 485 -7.82 42.43 5.49
C PHE A 485 -9.30 42.45 5.92
N LEU A 486 -9.52 42.86 7.17
CA LEU A 486 -10.83 43.25 7.69
C LEU A 486 -11.42 44.41 6.86
N ASP A 487 -12.74 44.49 6.76
CA ASP A 487 -13.42 45.56 6.02
C ASP A 487 -13.08 46.95 6.60
N SER A 488 -12.44 47.80 5.78
CA SER A 488 -12.10 49.21 6.08
C SER A 488 -13.34 50.14 6.23
N LYS A 489 -14.51 49.56 6.50
CA LYS A 489 -15.76 50.25 6.87
C LYS A 489 -16.19 49.99 8.32
N CYS A 490 -15.52 49.08 9.06
CA CYS A 490 -15.74 48.88 10.50
C CYS A 490 -14.72 49.62 11.39
N PHE A 491 -13.82 50.43 10.81
CA PHE A 491 -12.83 51.21 11.56
C PHE A 491 -12.81 52.67 11.11
N GLN A 492 -13.63 53.50 11.75
CA GLN A 492 -13.27 54.90 12.05
C GLN A 492 -12.94 55.00 13.55
N CYS A 493 -11.88 54.29 13.95
CA CYS A 493 -11.24 54.48 15.24
C CYS A 493 -9.91 55.18 14.98
N ASP A 494 -9.85 56.47 15.32
CA ASP A 494 -8.57 57.17 15.47
C ASP A 494 -7.95 56.79 16.84
N GLU A 495 -6.64 56.96 17.01
CA GLU A 495 -5.88 56.23 18.03
C GLU A 495 -6.42 56.41 19.47
N ASN A 496 -7.04 55.34 19.98
CA ASN A 496 -7.59 55.16 21.33
C ASN A 496 -8.98 55.73 21.65
N LYS A 497 -9.80 56.17 20.67
CA LYS A 497 -11.24 56.43 20.90
C LYS A 497 -12.15 55.97 19.76
N CYS A 498 -12.59 54.70 19.82
CA CYS A 498 -13.76 54.26 19.08
C CYS A 498 -15.04 54.80 19.76
N HIS A 499 -15.81 55.65 19.07
CA HIS A 499 -17.15 56.04 19.52
C HIS A 499 -18.17 55.01 18.99
N PHE A 500 -18.98 54.44 19.87
CA PHE A 500 -20.05 53.52 19.48
C PHE A 500 -21.41 54.21 19.68
N ASP A 501 -22.12 54.47 18.58
CA ASP A 501 -23.55 54.76 18.62
C ASP A 501 -24.29 53.41 18.56
N GLU A 502 -24.92 53.01 19.68
CA GLU A 502 -25.60 51.70 19.78
C GLU A 502 -26.78 51.56 18.79
N ASP A 503 -27.34 52.67 18.33
CA ASP A 503 -28.53 52.74 17.48
C ASP A 503 -28.35 52.20 16.04
N GLN A 504 -27.11 52.04 15.53
CA GLN A 504 -26.90 51.63 14.13
C GLN A 504 -26.88 50.11 13.88
N PHE A 505 -26.57 49.28 14.89
CA PHE A 505 -26.39 47.83 14.71
C PHE A 505 -27.02 47.02 15.87
N PRO A 506 -28.35 46.79 15.87
CA PRO A 506 -29.01 46.07 16.95
C PRO A 506 -28.47 44.65 17.11
N SER A 507 -28.14 44.29 18.36
CA SER A 507 -27.51 43.01 18.74
C SER A 507 -28.35 41.76 18.42
N GLU A 508 -29.66 41.93 18.18
CA GLU A 508 -30.55 40.91 17.61
C GLU A 508 -30.02 40.33 16.28
N SER A 509 -29.31 41.13 15.47
CA SER A 509 -28.69 40.67 14.22
C SER A 509 -27.65 39.55 14.41
N CYS A 510 -27.08 39.45 15.61
CA CYS A 510 -26.11 38.45 16.04
C CYS A 510 -26.71 37.31 16.89
N LYS A 511 -28.04 37.17 16.94
CA LYS A 511 -28.74 36.03 17.57
C LYS A 511 -29.32 35.10 16.52
N SER A 512 -29.35 33.80 16.80
CA SER A 512 -30.09 32.84 15.97
C SER A 512 -31.59 32.80 16.28
N HIS A 513 -31.95 32.99 17.55
CA HIS A 513 -33.32 33.12 18.06
C HIS A 513 -33.32 34.12 19.23
N LYS A 514 -34.47 34.74 19.54
CA LYS A 514 -34.58 35.80 20.57
C LYS A 514 -34.03 35.38 21.93
N ASP A 515 -34.28 34.11 22.29
CA ASP A 515 -33.94 33.50 23.58
C ASP A 515 -32.51 32.91 23.62
N GLN A 516 -31.75 32.98 22.52
CA GLN A 516 -30.34 32.60 22.52
C GLN A 516 -29.41 33.77 22.87
N PRO A 517 -28.28 33.51 23.55
CA PRO A 517 -27.24 34.51 23.75
C PRO A 517 -26.65 34.95 22.41
N VAL A 518 -26.24 36.21 22.36
CA VAL A 518 -25.52 36.81 21.22
C VAL A 518 -24.31 35.95 20.86
N CYS A 519 -24.16 35.62 19.57
CA CYS A 519 -23.10 34.75 19.06
C CYS A 519 -22.96 33.41 19.83
N SER A 520 -24.09 32.83 20.23
CA SER A 520 -24.19 31.59 21.02
C SER A 520 -23.33 31.59 22.31
N GLY A 521 -22.95 32.78 22.82
CA GLY A 521 -21.99 32.92 23.93
C GLY A 521 -20.55 32.53 23.61
N ARG A 522 -20.22 32.23 22.34
CA ARG A 522 -18.91 31.73 21.89
C ARG A 522 -18.21 32.68 20.90
N GLY A 523 -18.64 33.95 20.86
CA GLY A 523 -18.03 35.01 20.06
C GLY A 523 -18.52 36.40 20.47
N VAL A 524 -17.96 37.43 19.85
CA VAL A 524 -18.35 38.84 20.03
C VAL A 524 -19.11 39.32 18.80
N CYS A 525 -20.20 40.07 18.99
CA CYS A 525 -20.91 40.73 17.89
C CYS A 525 -20.21 42.05 17.53
N ILE A 526 -19.81 42.21 16.27
CA ILE A 526 -19.14 43.40 15.73
C ILE A 526 -19.76 43.71 14.37
N CYS A 527 -20.21 44.95 14.14
CA CYS A 527 -20.89 45.36 12.89
C CYS A 527 -22.03 44.42 12.44
N GLY A 528 -22.83 43.89 13.39
CA GLY A 528 -23.92 42.93 13.11
C GLY A 528 -23.47 41.53 12.64
N LYS A 529 -22.20 41.16 12.86
CA LYS A 529 -21.65 39.82 12.56
C LYS A 529 -20.95 39.23 13.79
N CYS A 530 -20.94 37.91 13.91
CA CYS A 530 -20.26 37.22 15.01
C CYS A 530 -18.80 36.88 14.69
N LEU A 531 -17.89 37.34 15.55
CA LEU A 531 -16.48 36.96 15.57
C LEU A 531 -16.26 35.88 16.64
N CYS A 532 -16.11 34.62 16.21
CA CYS A 532 -16.00 33.48 17.12
C CYS A 532 -14.66 33.43 17.86
N HIS A 533 -14.70 33.02 19.13
CA HIS A 533 -13.50 32.91 19.96
C HIS A 533 -12.59 31.78 19.45
N LYS A 534 -11.28 32.05 19.40
CA LYS A 534 -10.26 31.04 19.13
C LYS A 534 -9.97 30.28 20.44
N ILE A 535 -10.30 28.98 20.48
CA ILE A 535 -10.16 28.14 21.67
C ILE A 535 -8.97 27.18 21.46
N LYS A 536 -8.25 26.82 22.53
CA LYS A 536 -7.12 25.86 22.46
C LYS A 536 -7.53 24.44 22.05
N LEU A 537 -8.82 24.12 22.04
CA LEU A 537 -9.36 22.79 21.72
C LEU A 537 -9.71 22.62 20.23
N GLY A 538 -9.88 23.71 19.48
CA GLY A 538 -10.30 23.70 18.08
C GLY A 538 -11.00 25.01 17.66
N LYS A 539 -11.58 25.01 16.46
CA LYS A 539 -12.23 26.18 15.85
C LYS A 539 -13.74 26.18 16.11
N VAL A 540 -14.22 27.24 16.76
CA VAL A 540 -15.65 27.60 16.76
C VAL A 540 -15.95 28.36 15.45
N TYR A 541 -17.08 28.04 14.80
CA TYR A 541 -17.50 28.61 13.53
C TYR A 541 -19.02 28.62 13.37
N GLY A 542 -19.51 29.07 12.21
CA GLY A 542 -20.94 29.28 11.95
C GLY A 542 -21.33 30.77 11.97
N LYS A 543 -22.57 31.09 11.55
CA LYS A 543 -23.04 32.48 11.41
C LYS A 543 -23.15 33.18 12.77
N TYR A 544 -23.46 32.41 13.80
CA TYR A 544 -23.69 32.82 15.18
C TYR A 544 -22.73 32.09 16.14
N CYS A 545 -21.63 31.52 15.65
CA CYS A 545 -20.72 30.67 16.44
C CYS A 545 -21.39 29.42 17.03
N GLU A 546 -22.38 28.89 16.30
CA GLU A 546 -23.22 27.75 16.64
C GLU A 546 -22.58 26.38 16.37
N LYS A 547 -21.51 26.31 15.58
CA LYS A 547 -20.75 25.08 15.28
C LYS A 547 -19.34 25.11 15.90
N ASP A 548 -18.78 23.92 16.08
CA ASP A 548 -17.37 23.70 16.41
C ASP A 548 -16.90 22.36 15.85
N ASP A 549 -15.58 22.20 15.76
CA ASP A 549 -14.90 21.03 15.17
C ASP A 549 -14.38 20.03 16.22
N PHE A 550 -14.80 20.14 17.49
CA PHE A 550 -14.29 19.33 18.60
C PHE A 550 -15.35 18.60 19.43
N SER A 551 -16.64 18.99 19.38
CA SER A 551 -17.70 18.36 20.20
C SER A 551 -18.29 17.06 19.62
N CYS A 552 -17.54 16.33 18.78
CA CYS A 552 -17.99 15.06 18.20
C CYS A 552 -17.55 13.83 19.03
N PRO A 553 -18.14 12.64 18.78
CA PRO A 553 -17.75 11.42 19.48
C PRO A 553 -16.26 11.06 19.35
N TYR A 554 -15.61 10.82 20.50
CA TYR A 554 -14.25 10.30 20.57
C TYR A 554 -14.24 8.76 20.58
N HIS A 555 -13.17 8.16 20.05
CA HIS A 555 -12.89 6.73 20.08
C HIS A 555 -11.39 6.50 20.33
N HIS A 556 -11.04 5.75 21.39
CA HIS A 556 -9.65 5.54 21.84
C HIS A 556 -8.82 6.85 21.95
N GLY A 557 -9.43 7.94 22.44
CA GLY A 557 -8.79 9.25 22.57
C GLY A 557 -8.78 10.12 21.31
N ASN A 558 -9.08 9.57 20.13
CA ASN A 558 -9.15 10.31 18.87
C ASN A 558 -10.59 10.76 18.56
N LEU A 559 -10.75 12.03 18.19
CA LEU A 559 -12.01 12.57 17.65
C LEU A 559 -12.38 11.83 16.36
N CYS A 560 -13.62 11.33 16.24
CA CYS A 560 -14.08 10.57 15.07
C CYS A 560 -13.12 9.43 14.66
N ALA A 561 -12.52 8.77 15.65
CA ALA A 561 -11.46 7.75 15.52
C ALA A 561 -10.17 8.18 14.77
N GLY A 562 -10.07 9.44 14.32
CA GLY A 562 -9.08 9.89 13.33
C GLY A 562 -9.44 9.53 11.87
N HIS A 563 -10.69 9.11 11.62
CA HIS A 563 -11.17 8.56 10.35
C HIS A 563 -12.44 9.26 9.81
N GLY A 564 -12.79 10.40 10.38
CA GLY A 564 -13.80 11.32 9.86
C GLY A 564 -13.55 12.75 10.31
N GLU A 565 -14.28 13.69 9.73
CA GLU A 565 -14.29 15.09 10.15
C GLU A 565 -15.49 15.37 11.06
N CYS A 566 -15.29 16.23 12.06
CA CYS A 566 -16.35 16.67 12.95
C CYS A 566 -17.12 17.82 12.31
N GLU A 567 -18.40 17.63 12.00
CA GLU A 567 -19.30 18.72 11.67
C GLU A 567 -20.54 18.70 12.59
N ALA A 568 -20.74 19.81 13.32
CA ALA A 568 -21.93 20.05 14.13
C ALA A 568 -22.28 18.90 15.10
N GLY A 569 -21.27 18.31 15.75
CA GLY A 569 -21.41 17.23 16.72
C GLY A 569 -21.57 15.82 16.11
N ARG A 570 -21.45 15.65 14.79
CA ARG A 570 -21.45 14.34 14.11
C ARG A 570 -20.15 14.10 13.33
N CYS A 571 -19.77 12.82 13.25
CA CYS A 571 -18.59 12.39 12.49
C CYS A 571 -18.96 12.08 11.04
N GLN A 572 -18.44 12.88 10.11
CA GLN A 572 -18.52 12.65 8.66
C GLN A 572 -17.34 11.76 8.24
N CYS A 573 -17.59 10.47 8.03
CA CYS A 573 -16.53 9.49 7.80
C CYS A 573 -15.85 9.64 6.43
N PHE A 574 -14.54 9.39 6.41
CA PHE A 574 -13.78 9.31 5.17
C PHE A 574 -14.21 8.08 4.35
N SER A 575 -14.17 8.19 3.02
CA SER A 575 -14.39 7.04 2.13
C SER A 575 -13.49 5.86 2.54
N GLY A 576 -14.10 4.69 2.72
CA GLY A 576 -13.48 3.51 3.32
C GLY A 576 -13.70 3.32 4.83
N TRP A 577 -14.44 4.21 5.50
CA TRP A 577 -14.79 4.14 6.93
C TRP A 577 -16.28 4.36 7.20
N GLU A 578 -16.79 3.75 8.27
CA GLU A 578 -18.20 3.71 8.65
C GLU A 578 -18.42 3.64 10.18
N GLY A 579 -19.69 3.79 10.60
CA GLY A 579 -20.13 3.84 11.99
C GLY A 579 -20.13 5.25 12.59
N ASP A 580 -20.90 5.47 13.67
CA ASP A 580 -21.16 6.82 14.23
C ASP A 580 -19.92 7.60 14.72
N ARG A 581 -18.79 6.92 14.90
CA ARG A 581 -17.49 7.51 15.26
C ARG A 581 -16.41 7.21 14.21
N CYS A 582 -16.80 6.74 13.03
CA CYS A 582 -15.92 6.31 11.93
C CYS A 582 -14.91 5.21 12.32
N GLN A 583 -15.29 4.36 13.29
CA GLN A 583 -14.40 3.40 13.92
C GLN A 583 -14.20 2.09 13.12
N CYS A 584 -15.04 1.82 12.11
CA CYS A 584 -14.98 0.60 11.30
C CYS A 584 -14.51 0.91 9.86
N PRO A 585 -13.68 0.08 9.23
CA PRO A 585 -13.48 0.15 7.77
C PRO A 585 -14.72 -0.33 7.00
N SER A 586 -15.10 0.30 5.89
CA SER A 586 -16.30 -0.11 5.10
C SER A 586 -16.18 -1.47 4.41
N THR A 587 -14.96 -2.00 4.26
CA THR A 587 -14.76 -3.39 3.81
C THR A 587 -14.97 -4.41 4.94
N SER A 588 -15.08 -3.95 6.19
CA SER A 588 -15.05 -4.83 7.37
C SER A 588 -16.20 -5.83 7.39
N ALA A 589 -17.39 -5.44 6.90
CA ALA A 589 -18.55 -6.31 6.76
C ALA A 589 -18.26 -7.62 5.98
N GLN A 590 -17.35 -7.59 4.99
CA GLN A 590 -16.96 -8.79 4.23
C GLN A 590 -16.23 -9.83 5.11
N HIS A 591 -15.46 -9.38 6.11
CA HIS A 591 -14.72 -10.26 7.01
C HIS A 591 -15.60 -10.97 8.07
N CYS A 592 -16.90 -10.63 8.15
CA CYS A 592 -17.91 -11.31 8.98
C CYS A 592 -18.73 -12.37 8.23
N ILE A 593 -18.53 -12.53 6.91
CA ILE A 593 -19.29 -13.49 6.09
C ILE A 593 -18.58 -14.84 6.09
N ASN A 594 -19.27 -15.89 6.54
CA ASN A 594 -18.73 -17.26 6.51
C ASN A 594 -18.75 -17.85 5.07
N PRO A 595 -18.06 -18.98 4.79
CA PRO A 595 -18.04 -19.60 3.46
C PRO A 595 -19.41 -20.07 2.90
N LYS A 596 -20.50 -19.99 3.69
CA LYS A 596 -21.88 -20.27 3.27
C LYS A 596 -22.68 -18.99 2.99
N GLY A 597 -22.02 -17.83 2.93
CA GLY A 597 -22.65 -16.52 2.68
C GLY A 597 -23.37 -15.90 3.88
N GLN A 598 -23.25 -16.48 5.08
CA GLN A 598 -23.97 -15.99 6.27
C GLN A 598 -23.09 -15.05 7.09
N VAL A 599 -23.60 -13.85 7.38
CA VAL A 599 -22.99 -12.95 8.38
C VAL A 599 -23.05 -13.62 9.75
N CYS A 600 -21.89 -13.82 10.38
CA CYS A 600 -21.74 -14.35 11.73
C CYS A 600 -22.56 -15.64 11.99
N SER A 601 -22.66 -16.49 10.97
CA SER A 601 -23.43 -17.76 10.97
C SER A 601 -24.88 -17.63 11.45
N GLY A 602 -25.48 -16.44 11.38
CA GLY A 602 -26.81 -16.14 11.93
C GLY A 602 -26.90 -16.11 13.47
N ARG A 603 -25.77 -16.11 14.18
CA ARG A 603 -25.66 -16.17 15.65
C ARG A 603 -24.91 -15.00 16.28
N GLY A 604 -24.77 -13.90 15.54
CA GLY A 604 -24.07 -12.71 15.98
C GLY A 604 -24.27 -11.51 15.06
N THR A 605 -23.85 -10.35 15.53
CA THR A 605 -23.80 -9.09 14.78
C THR A 605 -22.37 -8.80 14.32
N CYS A 606 -22.20 -8.29 13.10
CA CYS A 606 -20.90 -7.84 12.63
C CYS A 606 -20.60 -6.44 13.18
N VAL A 607 -19.49 -6.29 13.91
CA VAL A 607 -19.00 -5.02 14.44
C VAL A 607 -17.55 -4.82 14.00
N CYS A 608 -17.32 -3.85 13.12
CA CYS A 608 -16.01 -3.56 12.50
C CYS A 608 -15.26 -4.80 11.96
N GLY A 609 -15.97 -5.75 11.35
CA GLY A 609 -15.37 -6.95 10.75
C GLY A 609 -14.99 -8.07 11.73
N ARG A 610 -15.41 -7.96 13.00
CA ARG A 610 -15.48 -9.07 13.94
C ARG A 610 -16.95 -9.43 14.19
N CYS A 611 -17.23 -10.72 14.33
CA CYS A 611 -18.53 -11.18 14.80
C CYS A 611 -18.61 -11.11 16.32
N GLU A 612 -19.63 -10.42 16.82
CA GLU A 612 -20.00 -10.39 18.24
C GLU A 612 -21.22 -11.31 18.41
N CYS A 613 -21.04 -12.42 19.12
CA CYS A 613 -22.04 -13.48 19.19
C CYS A 613 -23.18 -13.12 20.14
N THR A 614 -24.42 -13.20 19.66
CA THR A 614 -25.61 -12.83 20.45
C THR A 614 -26.04 -13.94 21.42
N ASP A 615 -25.61 -15.18 21.18
CA ASP A 615 -25.63 -16.25 22.18
C ASP A 615 -24.20 -16.40 22.78
N PRO A 616 -23.99 -16.16 24.09
CA PRO A 616 -22.68 -16.25 24.73
C PRO A 616 -22.09 -17.67 24.77
N ARG A 617 -22.85 -18.69 24.33
CA ARG A 617 -22.38 -20.08 24.16
C ARG A 617 -21.86 -20.37 22.75
N SER A 618 -22.01 -19.42 21.83
CA SER A 618 -21.43 -19.49 20.48
C SER A 618 -20.00 -18.91 20.48
N ILE A 619 -19.07 -19.67 19.91
CA ILE A 619 -17.64 -19.37 19.83
C ILE A 619 -17.13 -19.60 18.40
N GLY A 620 -15.93 -19.13 18.11
CA GLY A 620 -15.33 -19.14 16.77
C GLY A 620 -15.32 -17.74 16.12
N ARG A 621 -14.75 -17.63 14.93
CA ARG A 621 -14.54 -16.33 14.24
C ARG A 621 -15.85 -15.72 13.70
N PHE A 622 -16.81 -16.58 13.41
CA PHE A 622 -18.10 -16.30 12.79
C PHE A 622 -19.27 -16.86 13.63
N CYS A 623 -19.10 -17.05 14.95
CA CYS A 623 -20.09 -17.67 15.84
C CYS A 623 -20.56 -19.08 15.37
N GLU A 624 -19.67 -19.79 14.68
CA GLU A 624 -19.92 -21.02 13.94
C GLU A 624 -20.03 -22.26 14.85
N HIS A 625 -19.32 -22.28 15.98
CA HIS A 625 -19.35 -23.37 16.94
C HIS A 625 -20.25 -23.01 18.13
N CYS A 626 -21.26 -23.81 18.42
CA CYS A 626 -21.97 -23.75 19.70
C CYS A 626 -22.16 -25.18 20.22
N PRO A 627 -21.24 -25.69 21.05
CA PRO A 627 -21.25 -27.08 21.51
C PRO A 627 -22.57 -27.47 22.21
N THR A 628 -23.18 -26.52 22.94
CA THR A 628 -24.43 -26.71 23.69
C THR A 628 -25.69 -26.38 22.90
N CYS A 629 -25.60 -25.97 21.63
CA CYS A 629 -26.79 -25.67 20.81
C CYS A 629 -27.40 -26.92 20.15
N HIS A 630 -26.75 -28.09 20.25
CA HIS A 630 -27.26 -29.35 19.69
C HIS A 630 -28.13 -30.12 20.69
N THR A 631 -29.40 -29.74 20.80
CA THR A 631 -30.47 -30.68 21.20
C THR A 631 -30.82 -31.58 20.02
N ALA A 632 -29.84 -32.37 19.57
CA ALA A 632 -29.91 -33.22 18.38
C ALA A 632 -29.25 -34.60 18.60
N CYS A 633 -29.15 -35.05 19.85
CA CYS A 633 -28.86 -36.45 20.15
C CYS A 633 -30.17 -37.26 20.17
N ASN A 634 -30.70 -37.51 18.98
CA ASN A 634 -31.62 -38.61 18.71
C ASN A 634 -31.39 -39.08 17.25
N GLU A 635 -31.67 -40.36 17.00
CA GLU A 635 -31.53 -41.00 15.68
C GLU A 635 -30.12 -40.98 15.07
N ASN A 636 -29.24 -41.86 15.58
CA ASN A 636 -28.52 -42.87 14.77
C ASN A 636 -27.58 -43.73 15.64
N TRP A 637 -28.16 -44.63 16.46
CA TRP A 637 -27.41 -45.73 17.09
C TRP A 637 -27.60 -47.01 16.26
N TYR A 638 -26.71 -47.25 15.30
CA TYR A 638 -26.52 -48.57 14.70
C TYR A 638 -25.25 -49.20 15.26
N VAL A 639 -25.43 -50.29 16.02
CA VAL A 639 -24.36 -51.00 16.72
C VAL A 639 -23.64 -51.95 15.76
N PHE A 640 -22.32 -51.89 15.70
CA PHE A 640 -21.50 -52.94 15.09
C PHE A 640 -21.43 -54.14 16.06
N PRO A 641 -21.72 -55.38 15.62
CA PRO A 641 -21.72 -56.56 16.50
C PRO A 641 -20.31 -57.06 16.81
N ASP A 642 -20.13 -57.65 18.00
CA ASP A 642 -18.84 -58.09 18.53
C ASP A 642 -18.12 -59.17 17.70
N SER A 643 -16.80 -59.04 17.61
CA SER A 643 -15.90 -60.11 17.17
C SER A 643 -15.79 -61.18 18.26
N LYS A 644 -16.40 -62.35 18.05
CA LYS A 644 -16.27 -63.49 18.97
C LYS A 644 -14.91 -64.19 18.82
N HIS A 645 -14.30 -64.52 19.96
CA HIS A 645 -13.29 -65.57 20.04
C HIS A 645 -13.93 -66.96 19.89
N THR A 646 -13.37 -67.78 18.99
CA THR A 646 -13.14 -69.23 19.10
C THR A 646 -12.02 -69.58 18.14
#